data_AF-A0A1X7KTF5-F1
#
_entry.id   AF-A0A1X7KTF5-F1
#
_cell.length_a   1.000
_cell.length_b   1.000
_cell.length_c   1.000
_cell.angle_alpha   90.00
_cell.angle_beta   90.00
_cell.angle_gamma   90.00
#
_symmetry.space_group_name_H-M   'P 1'
#
loop_
_entity.id
_entity.type
_entity.pdbx_description
1 polymer ?
#
loop_
_entity_poly.entity_id
_entity_poly.type
_entity_poly.pdbx_seq_one_letter_code
_entity_poly.pdbx_strand_id
1 'polypeptide(L)'
;MLRQSLFFLLLCISSSLLAQNIPMGSWRNHADYSTAQKAAEFNNKVFCATNNGLFYFDSEDGSLNTLSTTDGLSSINISMLQVIDDVLLIGYEDGLMDVMDVELNITTFEGIFRSELRGDKSINQAVAVSELVYLATDFGVVLYNIAENELIDAFLDLGVDGERISISGISTDNQKLYLSTAEGLLTGTLSENINLKDFSKWERNSINSEGTALLKTVFYKGNLYGLVDNNSIYQFQNDEWQRIFNPSIAIEQLKKVNDQLYVSAGSQLFDFAGNSFESAFLLEGASEINDFAAIKEQFFLAEENSGLLRFKQGTVESLRPQGPKGETASLHQIEQFTFHLSQNVVGFSFFENGRWEYTGEDANGQKLPIFNDVALDVSSGNGIFLSREKGLFSWNTETITPLSVGDSIVREWVSLAESPQGSYWSLIKTTNSLYGLFNPESQSIVEMNLPSSTPVYDYLIVPNGDHYLATNSGIFVFNPENVEERRLTTILGNGNLPDNQITDLALDLSGQLWIGTENGVAFFNRFQGVLLQENVDASQPIFEGFFLFDGIPVNHITIDGGNRKWMSTRDGLWLFDENIERNILHLRRSNSPIIDNDIQQMVVNPLNGELFMISSTQFLSYRTDATRAVAAHTDVEVFPNPVRLATDNTVTIRGLAFNNEVMITDVAGNLIHKGTANGGTFSWNLLNYSGFRAKSGVYLVFSINDDGTETYRTKFAILP
;
A
#
# COMPACT_ATOMS: atom_id res chain seq x y z
N MET A 1 67.55 8.50 8.54
CA MET A 1 66.95 9.74 7.99
C MET A 1 65.94 9.31 6.94
N LEU A 2 64.72 9.86 7.01
CA LEU A 2 63.59 9.65 6.08
C LEU A 2 63.00 8.23 6.05
N ARG A 3 61.71 8.00 5.79
CA ARG A 3 60.43 8.74 5.85
C ARG A 3 59.42 7.73 5.25
N GLN A 4 58.20 7.72 5.79
CA GLN A 4 56.92 7.54 5.08
C GLN A 4 56.73 6.27 4.21
N SER A 5 55.82 5.39 4.66
CA SER A 5 54.57 5.05 3.93
C SER A 5 53.81 3.96 4.69
N LEU A 6 52.89 4.35 5.58
CA LEU A 6 51.75 3.52 5.98
C LEU A 6 50.54 4.45 5.90
N PHE A 7 49.85 4.40 4.76
CA PHE A 7 48.69 5.24 4.45
C PHE A 7 47.42 4.44 4.73
N PHE A 8 46.58 4.99 5.61
CA PHE A 8 45.12 4.86 5.68
C PHE A 8 44.47 3.61 5.05
N LEU A 9 44.05 2.68 5.90
CA LEU A 9 42.89 1.82 5.66
C LEU A 9 41.86 2.19 6.73
N LEU A 10 40.98 3.14 6.42
CA LEU A 10 39.90 3.61 7.28
C LEU A 10 38.61 3.61 6.44
N LEU A 11 37.54 3.13 7.06
CA LEU A 11 36.13 3.06 6.60
C LEU A 11 35.79 2.02 5.52
N CYS A 12 35.42 0.83 6.00
CA CYS A 12 34.23 0.08 5.56
C CYS A 12 33.81 -0.84 6.71
N ILE A 13 33.38 -0.26 7.83
CA ILE A 13 32.50 -0.96 8.76
C ILE A 13 31.13 -0.41 8.41
N SER A 14 30.42 -1.11 7.52
CA SER A 14 28.98 -0.99 7.39
C SER A 14 28.40 -1.33 8.75
N SER A 15 28.11 -0.31 9.56
CA SER A 15 27.13 -0.45 10.62
C SER A 15 25.83 -0.83 9.95
N SER A 16 25.47 -2.11 10.00
CA SER A 16 24.09 -2.54 9.86
C SER A 16 23.32 -1.86 11.00
N LEU A 17 22.87 -0.63 10.74
CA LEU A 17 21.75 -0.06 11.47
C LEU A 17 20.61 -1.03 11.24
N LEU A 18 20.36 -1.92 12.21
CA LEU A 18 19.13 -2.69 12.28
C LEU A 18 18.01 -1.66 12.17
N ALA A 19 17.23 -1.71 11.09
CA ALA A 19 16.09 -0.82 10.99
C ALA A 19 15.17 -1.15 12.18
N GLN A 20 14.78 -0.11 12.91
CA GLN A 20 13.93 -0.29 14.08
C GLN A 20 12.54 -0.71 13.60
N ASN A 21 11.98 -1.74 14.23
CA ASN A 21 10.56 -2.04 14.12
C ASN A 21 9.76 -0.77 14.48
N ILE A 22 8.65 -0.54 13.78
CA ILE A 22 7.73 0.54 14.17
C ILE A 22 7.16 0.30 15.58
N PRO A 23 6.87 1.35 16.34
CA PRO A 23 6.25 1.22 17.66
C PRO A 23 4.93 0.44 17.62
N MET A 24 4.60 -0.24 18.71
CA MET A 24 3.32 -0.92 18.82
C MET A 24 2.14 0.06 18.75
N GLY A 25 1.08 -0.32 18.03
CA GLY A 25 -0.07 0.54 17.75
C GLY A 25 0.19 1.61 16.68
N SER A 26 1.37 1.63 16.06
CA SER A 26 1.67 2.54 14.96
C SER A 26 1.47 1.86 13.60
N TRP A 27 1.45 2.70 12.57
CA TRP A 27 1.15 2.35 11.20
C TRP A 27 2.37 2.62 10.32
N ARG A 28 2.41 1.95 9.17
CA ARG A 28 3.39 2.21 8.11
C ARG A 28 2.73 2.06 6.74
N ASN A 29 3.09 2.95 5.83
CA ASN A 29 2.66 2.89 4.43
C ASN A 29 3.69 2.14 3.56
N HIS A 30 3.20 1.42 2.56
CA HIS A 30 4.01 0.65 1.62
C HIS A 30 3.64 1.02 0.18
N ALA A 31 4.38 1.97 -0.40
CA ALA A 31 4.18 2.41 -1.78
C ALA A 31 5.34 2.00 -2.70
N ASP A 32 5.07 1.88 -3.99
CA ASP A 32 6.12 1.74 -5.00
C ASP A 32 6.70 3.12 -5.36
N TYR A 33 7.76 3.49 -4.66
CA TYR A 33 8.47 4.75 -4.87
C TYR A 33 9.25 4.85 -6.18
N SER A 34 9.14 3.88 -7.10
CA SER A 34 9.71 4.01 -8.45
C SER A 34 8.77 4.54 -9.51
N THR A 35 7.49 4.62 -9.22
CA THR A 35 6.47 5.05 -10.18
C THR A 35 6.27 6.57 -10.14
N ALA A 36 7.35 7.35 -10.25
CA ALA A 36 7.27 8.79 -10.03
C ALA A 36 6.43 9.49 -11.10
N GLN A 37 5.43 10.27 -10.66
CA GLN A 37 4.46 10.95 -11.51
C GLN A 37 4.63 12.47 -11.49
N LYS A 38 4.91 13.05 -10.32
CA LYS A 38 4.96 14.52 -10.15
C LYS A 38 6.13 14.91 -9.27
N ALA A 39 6.72 16.07 -9.57
CA ALA A 39 7.82 16.62 -8.80
C ALA A 39 7.67 18.13 -8.59
N ALA A 40 7.84 18.56 -7.34
CA ALA A 40 7.80 19.97 -6.94
C ALA A 40 8.96 20.30 -6.00
N GLU A 41 9.57 21.46 -6.20
CA GLU A 41 10.54 22.02 -5.26
C GLU A 41 9.80 22.93 -4.28
N PHE A 42 10.01 22.72 -2.99
CA PHE A 42 9.41 23.51 -1.93
C PHE A 42 10.36 23.56 -0.72
N ASN A 43 10.75 24.77 -0.31
CA ASN A 43 11.59 25.03 0.85
C ASN A 43 12.89 24.19 0.89
N ASN A 44 13.69 24.20 -0.20
CA ASN A 44 14.90 23.39 -0.35
C ASN A 44 14.67 21.88 -0.32
N LYS A 45 13.43 21.41 -0.47
CA LYS A 45 13.09 19.99 -0.57
C LYS A 45 12.48 19.72 -1.93
N VAL A 46 12.72 18.53 -2.46
CA VAL A 46 12.07 18.08 -3.70
C VAL A 46 11.09 16.99 -3.35
N PHE A 47 9.81 17.33 -3.42
CA PHE A 47 8.70 16.40 -3.25
C PHE A 47 8.49 15.63 -4.54
N CYS A 48 8.21 14.34 -4.40
CA CYS A 48 7.96 13.41 -5.48
C CYS A 48 6.74 12.57 -5.14
N ALA A 49 5.67 12.71 -5.92
CA ALA A 49 4.51 11.84 -5.84
C ALA A 49 4.70 10.65 -6.78
N THR A 50 4.41 9.46 -6.28
CA THR A 50 4.39 8.19 -7.02
C THR A 50 2.98 7.63 -7.06
N ASN A 51 2.79 6.46 -7.67
CA ASN A 51 1.53 5.73 -7.50
C ASN A 51 1.39 5.39 -5.99
N ASN A 52 0.40 6.01 -5.34
CA ASN A 52 0.02 5.81 -3.94
C ASN A 52 1.09 6.17 -2.88
N GLY A 53 2.06 7.01 -3.23
CA GLY A 53 3.15 7.42 -2.33
C GLY A 53 3.56 8.87 -2.51
N LEU A 54 4.01 9.48 -1.41
CA LEU A 54 4.66 10.79 -1.43
C LEU A 54 5.97 10.70 -0.64
N PHE A 55 7.04 11.26 -1.17
CA PHE A 55 8.28 11.41 -0.42
C PHE A 55 8.96 12.71 -0.82
N TYR A 56 9.94 13.14 -0.03
CA TYR A 56 10.79 14.26 -0.40
C TYR A 56 12.26 13.96 -0.14
N PHE A 57 13.10 14.53 -0.99
CA PHE A 57 14.53 14.65 -0.79
C PHE A 57 14.85 16.01 -0.16
N ASP A 58 15.50 16.02 1.00
CA ASP A 58 15.97 17.23 1.64
C ASP A 58 17.36 17.60 1.10
N SER A 59 17.47 18.75 0.44
CA SER A 59 18.75 19.17 -0.15
C SER A 59 19.76 19.71 0.87
N GLU A 60 19.35 19.95 2.12
CA GLU A 60 20.23 20.47 3.17
C GLU A 60 21.07 19.36 3.80
N ASP A 61 20.46 18.21 4.11
CA ASP A 61 21.14 17.07 4.75
C ASP A 61 21.23 15.82 3.87
N GLY A 62 20.54 15.79 2.72
CA GLY A 62 20.53 14.68 1.79
C GLY A 62 19.60 13.52 2.19
N SER A 63 18.72 13.71 3.16
CA SER A 63 17.78 12.69 3.62
C SER A 63 16.61 12.46 2.65
N LEU A 64 16.09 11.24 2.67
CA LEU A 64 14.85 10.85 1.99
C LEU A 64 13.79 10.55 3.05
N ASN A 65 12.65 11.23 2.96
CA ASN A 65 11.59 11.13 3.96
C ASN A 65 10.27 10.83 3.25
N THR A 66 9.56 9.81 3.72
CA THR A 66 8.24 9.43 3.20
C THR A 66 7.16 10.20 3.94
N LEU A 67 6.09 10.53 3.22
CA LEU A 67 4.86 11.08 3.77
C LEU A 67 3.68 10.20 3.36
N SER A 68 2.78 9.97 4.31
CA SER A 68 1.62 9.11 4.13
C SER A 68 0.45 9.60 4.99
N THR A 69 -0.65 8.86 5.00
CA THR A 69 -1.79 9.15 5.85
C THR A 69 -1.46 9.05 7.35
N THR A 70 -0.37 8.36 7.71
CA THR A 70 0.12 8.34 9.10
C THR A 70 0.78 9.65 9.51
N ASP A 71 1.24 10.43 8.54
CA ASP A 71 1.95 11.70 8.72
C ASP A 71 1.02 12.91 8.57
N GLY A 72 -0.27 12.66 8.33
CA GLY A 72 -1.31 13.69 8.22
C GLY A 72 -1.89 13.89 6.83
N LEU A 73 -1.40 13.18 5.79
CA LEU A 73 -2.04 13.23 4.47
C LEU A 73 -3.48 12.71 4.53
N SER A 74 -4.38 13.35 3.81
CA SER A 74 -5.81 12.99 3.79
C SER A 74 -6.15 11.91 2.77
N SER A 75 -5.28 11.70 1.77
CA SER A 75 -5.41 10.67 0.73
C SER A 75 -4.03 10.34 0.10
N ILE A 76 -3.98 9.44 -0.90
CA ILE A 76 -2.72 8.97 -1.52
C ILE A 76 -2.69 9.05 -3.06
N ASN A 77 -3.84 9.18 -3.73
CA ASN A 77 -3.90 9.29 -5.19
C ASN A 77 -3.68 10.74 -5.64
N ILE A 78 -2.42 11.18 -5.67
CA ILE A 78 -2.05 12.58 -5.90
C ILE A 78 -2.20 12.96 -7.38
N SER A 79 -3.22 13.76 -7.69
CA SER A 79 -3.49 14.31 -9.03
C SER A 79 -2.79 15.65 -9.28
N MET A 80 -2.43 16.39 -8.22
CA MET A 80 -1.73 17.67 -8.31
C MET A 80 -0.69 17.83 -7.20
N LEU A 81 0.50 18.32 -7.54
CA LEU A 81 1.56 18.67 -6.60
C LEU A 81 2.16 20.02 -7.04
N GLN A 82 1.75 21.12 -6.41
CA GLN A 82 2.10 22.47 -6.87
C GLN A 82 2.37 23.42 -5.71
N VAL A 83 3.43 24.22 -5.84
CA VAL A 83 3.71 25.31 -4.91
C VAL A 83 2.97 26.56 -5.36
N ILE A 84 2.24 27.18 -4.44
CA ILE A 84 1.60 28.48 -4.60
C ILE A 84 2.03 29.34 -3.42
N ASP A 85 2.68 30.46 -3.71
CA ASP A 85 3.29 31.34 -2.70
C ASP A 85 4.19 30.54 -1.74
N ASP A 86 3.85 30.52 -0.44
CA ASP A 86 4.62 29.86 0.62
C ASP A 86 4.02 28.50 1.05
N VAL A 87 3.13 27.91 0.25
CA VAL A 87 2.52 26.60 0.54
C VAL A 87 2.67 25.61 -0.60
N LEU A 88 2.76 24.33 -0.26
CA LEU A 88 2.64 23.22 -1.19
C LEU A 88 1.20 22.69 -1.15
N LEU A 89 0.52 22.75 -2.29
CA LEU A 89 -0.80 22.17 -2.50
C LEU A 89 -0.66 20.74 -3.06
N ILE A 90 -1.33 19.81 -2.40
CA ILE A 90 -1.39 18.39 -2.75
C ILE A 90 -2.85 18.06 -3.04
N GLY A 91 -3.22 18.04 -4.33
CA GLY A 91 -4.57 17.70 -4.77
C GLY A 91 -4.71 16.22 -5.10
N TYR A 92 -5.89 15.66 -4.83
CA TYR A 92 -6.17 14.24 -5.01
C TYR A 92 -7.28 13.98 -6.04
N GLU A 93 -7.32 12.75 -6.57
CA GLU A 93 -8.34 12.29 -7.52
C GLU A 93 -9.77 12.32 -6.94
N ASP A 94 -9.91 12.13 -5.62
CA ASP A 94 -11.21 12.14 -4.93
C ASP A 94 -11.71 13.56 -4.59
N GLY A 95 -10.90 14.58 -4.89
CA GLY A 95 -11.22 15.98 -4.61
C GLY A 95 -10.89 16.42 -3.19
N LEU A 96 -10.17 15.63 -2.40
CA LEU A 96 -9.46 16.17 -1.24
C LEU A 96 -8.29 17.04 -1.72
N MET A 97 -7.86 17.96 -0.88
CA MET A 97 -6.62 18.69 -1.07
C MET A 97 -5.96 18.96 0.27
N ASP A 98 -4.67 18.67 0.37
CA ASP A 98 -3.86 19.06 1.52
C ASP A 98 -3.06 20.31 1.20
N VAL A 99 -2.96 21.20 2.18
CA VAL A 99 -2.14 22.42 2.17
C VAL A 99 -1.05 22.25 3.20
N MET A 100 0.19 22.26 2.73
CA MET A 100 1.38 22.09 3.54
C MET A 100 2.15 23.41 3.64
N ASP A 101 2.42 23.84 4.88
CA ASP A 101 3.22 25.04 5.16
C ASP A 101 4.74 24.76 5.14
N VAL A 102 5.54 25.81 5.31
CA VAL A 102 7.01 25.71 5.31
C VAL A 102 7.58 24.91 6.48
N GLU A 103 6.82 24.78 7.57
CA GLU A 103 7.11 23.91 8.72
C GLU A 103 6.64 22.46 8.52
N LEU A 104 6.09 22.11 7.35
CA LEU A 104 5.53 20.81 6.99
C LEU A 104 4.25 20.43 7.75
N ASN A 105 3.56 21.38 8.37
CA ASN A 105 2.24 21.12 8.92
C ASN A 105 1.23 20.99 7.78
N ILE A 106 0.37 19.98 7.87
CA ILE A 106 -0.65 19.69 6.87
C ILE A 106 -2.02 20.09 7.39
N THR A 107 -2.77 20.82 6.56
CA THR A 107 -4.19 21.11 6.77
C THR A 107 -4.99 20.66 5.55
N THR A 108 -6.16 20.04 5.78
CA THR A 108 -6.97 19.50 4.70
C THR A 108 -8.11 20.45 4.32
N PHE A 109 -8.27 20.67 3.03
CA PHE A 109 -9.43 21.27 2.40
C PHE A 109 -10.36 20.17 1.86
N GLU A 110 -11.56 20.07 2.44
CA GLU A 110 -12.53 19.02 2.09
C GLU A 110 -13.71 19.54 1.23
N GLY A 111 -13.68 20.81 0.80
CA GLY A 111 -14.85 21.45 0.18
C GLY A 111 -15.32 20.77 -1.10
N ILE A 112 -14.39 20.33 -1.95
CA ILE A 112 -14.71 19.59 -3.19
C ILE A 112 -15.17 18.17 -2.87
N PHE A 113 -14.43 17.46 -2.02
CA PHE A 113 -14.76 16.11 -1.56
C PHE A 113 -16.19 16.02 -1.00
N ARG A 114 -16.57 16.96 -0.12
CA ARG A 114 -17.91 17.01 0.53
C ARG A 114 -19.03 17.55 -0.36
N SER A 115 -18.72 18.08 -1.54
CA SER A 115 -19.75 18.62 -2.44
C SER A 115 -20.69 17.51 -2.97
N GLU A 116 -21.95 17.84 -3.22
CA GLU A 116 -22.95 16.92 -3.80
C GLU A 116 -22.75 16.64 -5.31
N LEU A 117 -21.63 17.10 -5.88
CA LEU A 117 -21.29 16.88 -7.29
C LEU A 117 -21.06 15.38 -7.55
N ARG A 118 -21.72 14.85 -8.57
CA ARG A 118 -21.60 13.45 -9.02
C ARG A 118 -20.49 13.31 -10.05
N GLY A 119 -19.78 12.18 -10.10
CA GLY A 119 -18.70 11.94 -11.07
C GLY A 119 -17.34 12.40 -10.56
N ASP A 120 -16.34 12.43 -11.46
CA ASP A 120 -14.94 12.65 -11.11
C ASP A 120 -14.69 14.03 -10.48
N LYS A 121 -13.80 14.05 -9.48
CA LYS A 121 -13.50 15.22 -8.66
C LYS A 121 -12.02 15.58 -8.62
N SER A 122 -11.23 14.99 -9.52
CA SER A 122 -9.78 15.17 -9.55
C SER A 122 -9.42 16.64 -9.63
N ILE A 123 -8.40 17.03 -8.86
CA ILE A 123 -7.82 18.36 -8.89
C ILE A 123 -6.61 18.32 -9.82
N ASN A 124 -6.67 19.02 -10.95
CA ASN A 124 -5.73 18.85 -12.05
C ASN A 124 -4.58 19.86 -11.99
N GLN A 125 -4.89 21.12 -11.68
CA GLN A 125 -3.93 22.22 -11.62
C GLN A 125 -4.49 23.39 -10.81
N ALA A 126 -3.63 24.23 -10.26
CA ALA A 126 -4.00 25.44 -9.53
C ALA A 126 -3.25 26.67 -10.05
N VAL A 127 -3.88 27.84 -9.93
CA VAL A 127 -3.21 29.14 -10.07
C VAL A 127 -3.73 30.13 -9.02
N ALA A 128 -2.83 30.95 -8.48
CA ALA A 128 -3.20 32.07 -7.63
C ALA A 128 -3.51 33.31 -8.47
N VAL A 129 -4.58 34.02 -8.10
CA VAL A 129 -4.83 35.39 -8.54
C VAL A 129 -5.30 36.21 -7.35
N SER A 130 -4.52 37.22 -6.99
CA SER A 130 -4.71 37.99 -5.75
C SER A 130 -4.73 37.05 -4.53
N GLU A 131 -5.81 37.05 -3.74
CA GLU A 131 -5.93 36.25 -2.50
C GLU A 131 -6.60 34.88 -2.73
N LEU A 132 -7.00 34.58 -3.97
CA LEU A 132 -7.74 33.36 -4.29
C LEU A 132 -6.90 32.41 -5.15
N VAL A 133 -7.09 31.12 -4.90
CA VAL A 133 -6.59 30.05 -5.74
C VAL A 133 -7.73 29.49 -6.58
N TYR A 134 -7.49 29.39 -7.88
CA TYR A 134 -8.39 28.81 -8.85
C TYR A 134 -7.90 27.40 -9.15
N LEU A 135 -8.70 26.41 -8.77
CA LEU A 135 -8.43 24.98 -8.96
C LEU A 135 -9.15 24.50 -10.22
N ALA A 136 -8.39 24.05 -11.21
CA ALA A 136 -8.90 23.27 -12.33
C ALA A 136 -9.27 21.86 -11.85
N THR A 137 -10.48 21.42 -12.16
CA THR A 137 -11.02 20.13 -11.77
C THR A 137 -11.73 19.44 -12.93
N ASP A 138 -12.07 18.16 -12.78
CA ASP A 138 -12.84 17.39 -13.76
C ASP A 138 -14.30 17.83 -13.93
N PHE A 139 -14.71 18.88 -13.23
CA PHE A 139 -16.08 19.39 -13.26
C PHE A 139 -16.19 20.90 -13.45
N GLY A 140 -15.07 21.60 -13.56
CA GLY A 140 -15.03 23.06 -13.67
C GLY A 140 -13.87 23.67 -12.91
N VAL A 141 -14.06 24.92 -12.47
CA VAL A 141 -13.05 25.67 -11.71
C VAL A 141 -13.58 25.97 -10.31
N VAL A 142 -12.80 25.66 -9.27
CA VAL A 142 -13.17 25.95 -7.87
C VAL A 142 -12.32 27.10 -7.35
N LEU A 143 -12.96 28.05 -6.67
CA LEU A 143 -12.32 29.20 -6.04
C LEU A 143 -12.11 28.88 -4.56
N TYR A 144 -10.85 28.85 -4.16
CA TYR A 144 -10.39 28.48 -2.84
C TYR A 144 -9.67 29.67 -2.18
N ASN A 145 -10.03 29.97 -0.93
CA ASN A 145 -9.29 30.91 -0.11
C ASN A 145 -8.33 30.13 0.81
N ILE A 146 -7.02 30.23 0.55
CA ILE A 146 -5.99 29.54 1.35
C ILE A 146 -6.02 30.01 2.81
N ALA A 147 -6.18 31.31 3.06
CA ALA A 147 -6.06 31.87 4.40
C ALA A 147 -7.22 31.46 5.32
N GLU A 148 -8.42 31.29 4.76
CA GLU A 148 -9.61 30.87 5.49
C GLU A 148 -9.82 29.34 5.44
N ASN A 149 -9.07 28.62 4.57
CA ASN A 149 -9.29 27.22 4.23
C ASN A 149 -10.75 26.93 3.81
N GLU A 150 -11.31 27.79 2.95
CA GLU A 150 -12.72 27.75 2.59
C GLU A 150 -12.96 27.74 1.07
N LEU A 151 -14.03 27.03 0.69
CA LEU A 151 -14.58 27.07 -0.67
C LEU A 151 -15.37 28.37 -0.80
N ILE A 152 -14.92 29.26 -1.68
CA ILE A 152 -15.57 30.55 -1.92
C ILE A 152 -16.66 30.40 -2.98
N ASP A 153 -16.31 29.76 -4.09
CA ASP A 153 -17.22 29.62 -5.23
C ASP A 153 -16.79 28.52 -6.20
N ALA A 154 -17.61 28.27 -7.22
CA ALA A 154 -17.24 27.42 -8.35
C ALA A 154 -17.82 27.94 -9.68
N PHE A 155 -17.04 27.79 -10.75
CA PHE A 155 -17.46 27.97 -12.13
C PHE A 155 -17.69 26.59 -12.73
N LEU A 156 -18.96 26.19 -12.80
CA LEU A 156 -19.42 24.90 -13.31
C LEU A 156 -20.01 25.09 -14.71
N ASP A 157 -20.26 23.98 -15.40
CA ASP A 157 -21.07 23.96 -16.62
C ASP A 157 -20.55 24.91 -17.71
N LEU A 158 -19.22 24.94 -17.88
CA LEU A 158 -18.52 25.88 -18.77
C LEU A 158 -18.47 25.45 -20.24
N GLY A 159 -18.94 24.23 -20.55
CA GLY A 159 -18.98 23.69 -21.91
C GLY A 159 -19.95 24.45 -22.82
N VAL A 160 -20.00 24.03 -24.09
CA VAL A 160 -21.04 24.51 -25.02
C VAL A 160 -22.42 24.17 -24.44
N ASP A 161 -23.38 25.07 -24.63
CA ASP A 161 -24.76 24.94 -24.12
C ASP A 161 -24.91 24.76 -22.60
N GLY A 162 -23.86 25.07 -21.82
CA GLY A 162 -23.88 24.92 -20.38
C GLY A 162 -23.70 23.46 -19.93
N GLU A 163 -22.97 22.66 -20.71
CA GLU A 163 -22.59 21.30 -20.30
C GLU A 163 -21.38 21.31 -19.36
N ARG A 164 -21.28 20.27 -18.53
CA ARG A 164 -20.10 20.05 -17.69
C ARG A 164 -18.91 19.64 -18.55
N ILE A 165 -17.77 20.24 -18.28
CA ILE A 165 -16.51 19.97 -18.97
C ILE A 165 -15.36 19.83 -17.96
N SER A 166 -14.45 18.88 -18.21
CA SER A 166 -13.22 18.75 -17.43
C SER A 166 -12.23 19.84 -17.84
N ILE A 167 -11.60 20.44 -16.83
CA ILE A 167 -10.55 21.42 -17.00
C ILE A 167 -9.21 20.74 -16.71
N SER A 168 -8.47 20.39 -17.76
CA SER A 168 -7.19 19.66 -17.67
C SER A 168 -6.03 20.54 -17.18
N GLY A 169 -6.14 21.85 -17.38
CA GLY A 169 -5.11 22.81 -16.99
C GLY A 169 -5.66 24.23 -16.87
N ILE A 170 -4.96 25.04 -16.09
CA ILE A 170 -5.31 26.45 -15.87
C ILE A 170 -4.05 27.30 -15.80
N SER A 171 -4.07 28.45 -16.47
CA SER A 171 -3.02 29.47 -16.37
C SER A 171 -3.60 30.88 -16.33
N THR A 172 -2.77 31.88 -15.99
CA THR A 172 -3.22 33.27 -15.84
C THR A 172 -2.10 34.27 -16.13
N ASP A 173 -2.49 35.46 -16.59
CA ASP A 173 -1.66 36.67 -16.67
C ASP A 173 -2.04 37.73 -15.60
N ASN A 174 -2.81 37.31 -14.59
CA ASN A 174 -3.48 38.12 -13.55
C ASN A 174 -4.63 39.02 -14.03
N GLN A 175 -4.97 39.03 -15.32
CA GLN A 175 -6.14 39.74 -15.88
C GLN A 175 -7.16 38.78 -16.48
N LYS A 176 -6.70 37.63 -16.98
CA LYS A 176 -7.49 36.58 -17.58
C LYS A 176 -7.12 35.22 -16.99
N LEU A 177 -8.11 34.33 -16.95
CA LEU A 177 -7.93 32.90 -16.76
C LEU A 177 -7.96 32.20 -18.12
N TYR A 178 -7.05 31.26 -18.31
CA TYR A 178 -6.93 30.43 -19.50
C TYR A 178 -7.14 28.98 -19.10
N LEU A 179 -8.24 28.38 -19.53
CA LEU A 179 -8.61 27.00 -19.21
C LEU A 179 -8.32 26.10 -20.39
N SER A 180 -7.59 25.02 -20.12
CA SER A 180 -7.32 23.92 -21.05
C SER A 180 -8.46 22.92 -20.95
N THR A 181 -9.06 22.58 -22.09
CA THR A 181 -10.22 21.69 -22.18
C THR A 181 -10.11 20.78 -23.41
N ALA A 182 -10.92 19.72 -23.44
CA ALA A 182 -11.05 18.84 -24.61
C ALA A 182 -11.52 19.59 -25.88
N GLU A 183 -12.19 20.74 -25.72
CA GLU A 183 -12.71 21.56 -26.83
C GLU A 183 -11.72 22.67 -27.28
N GLY A 184 -10.60 22.84 -26.56
CA GLY A 184 -9.62 23.89 -26.79
C GLY A 184 -9.49 24.85 -25.61
N LEU A 185 -9.30 26.15 -25.89
CA LEU A 185 -9.08 27.19 -24.89
C LEU A 185 -10.39 27.89 -24.51
N LEU A 186 -10.67 27.97 -23.21
CA LEU A 186 -11.63 28.94 -22.64
C LEU A 186 -10.87 30.08 -21.98
N THR A 187 -11.22 31.32 -22.31
CA THR A 187 -10.62 32.52 -21.73
C THR A 187 -11.67 33.32 -20.97
N GLY A 188 -11.43 33.52 -19.67
CA GLY A 188 -12.30 34.29 -18.79
C GLY A 188 -11.61 35.57 -18.32
N THR A 189 -12.23 36.73 -18.53
CA THR A 189 -11.65 38.00 -18.06
C THR A 189 -12.02 38.24 -16.60
N LEU A 190 -11.01 38.43 -15.74
CA LEU A 190 -11.16 38.72 -14.32
C LEU A 190 -11.52 40.20 -14.14
N SER A 191 -12.81 40.48 -13.95
CA SER A 191 -13.34 41.82 -13.77
C SER A 191 -14.59 41.77 -12.89
N GLU A 192 -14.74 42.73 -11.96
CA GLU A 192 -15.93 42.84 -11.10
C GLU A 192 -17.25 42.97 -11.89
N ASN A 193 -17.18 43.38 -13.17
CA ASN A 193 -18.35 43.54 -14.03
C ASN A 193 -18.68 42.29 -14.88
N ILE A 194 -17.89 41.22 -14.77
CA ILE A 194 -18.07 39.99 -15.55
C ILE A 194 -18.36 38.83 -14.60
N ASN A 195 -19.53 38.21 -14.76
CA ASN A 195 -19.89 37.02 -14.02
C ASN A 195 -19.37 35.77 -14.73
N LEU A 196 -18.24 35.23 -14.31
CA LEU A 196 -17.63 34.04 -14.91
C LEU A 196 -18.38 32.72 -14.62
N LYS A 197 -19.45 32.74 -13.81
CA LYS A 197 -20.38 31.59 -13.72
C LYS A 197 -21.25 31.43 -14.95
N ASP A 198 -21.46 32.51 -15.70
CA ASP A 198 -22.22 32.46 -16.94
C ASP A 198 -21.29 32.00 -18.06
N PHE A 199 -21.50 30.75 -18.54
CA PHE A 199 -20.67 30.14 -19.58
C PHE A 199 -20.59 30.99 -20.86
N SER A 200 -21.58 31.85 -21.12
CA SER A 200 -21.60 32.77 -22.27
C SER A 200 -20.59 33.92 -22.18
N LYS A 201 -19.99 34.14 -20.99
CA LYS A 201 -18.95 35.15 -20.76
C LYS A 201 -17.54 34.68 -21.07
N TRP A 202 -17.37 33.39 -21.38
CA TRP A 202 -16.08 32.81 -21.72
C TRP A 202 -15.81 32.91 -23.23
N GLU A 203 -14.64 33.45 -23.60
CA GLU A 203 -14.17 33.47 -24.98
C GLU A 203 -13.64 32.08 -25.36
N ARG A 204 -14.13 31.51 -26.47
CA ARG A 204 -13.78 30.16 -26.93
C ARG A 204 -12.85 30.22 -28.12
N ASN A 205 -11.69 29.58 -28.01
CA ASN A 205 -10.70 29.50 -29.07
C ASN A 205 -10.25 28.06 -29.28
N SER A 206 -10.65 27.46 -30.39
CA SER A 206 -10.20 26.14 -30.80
C SER A 206 -8.87 26.22 -31.57
N ILE A 207 -8.05 25.17 -31.46
CA ILE A 207 -6.74 25.10 -32.16
C ILE A 207 -6.93 24.99 -33.68
N ASN A 208 -7.98 24.27 -34.11
CA ASN A 208 -8.36 24.11 -35.51
C ASN A 208 -9.89 23.94 -35.63
N SER A 209 -10.37 23.79 -36.86
CA SER A 209 -11.80 23.68 -37.18
C SER A 209 -12.50 22.45 -36.60
N GLU A 210 -11.75 21.43 -36.17
CA GLU A 210 -12.30 20.19 -35.64
C GLU A 210 -12.44 20.21 -34.11
N GLY A 211 -11.85 21.19 -33.43
CA GLY A 211 -11.75 21.20 -31.97
C GLY A 211 -10.71 20.18 -31.53
N THR A 212 -9.59 20.65 -30.99
CA THR A 212 -8.48 19.78 -30.57
C THR A 212 -8.21 20.01 -29.10
N ALA A 213 -7.95 18.92 -28.38
CA ALA A 213 -7.76 18.94 -26.95
C ALA A 213 -6.54 19.77 -26.60
N LEU A 214 -6.78 20.79 -25.76
CA LEU A 214 -5.74 21.55 -25.12
C LEU A 214 -5.55 20.95 -23.74
N LEU A 215 -4.39 20.37 -23.48
CA LEU A 215 -4.13 19.58 -22.26
C LEU A 215 -3.49 20.43 -21.17
N LYS A 216 -2.72 21.45 -21.55
CA LYS A 216 -2.10 22.37 -20.59
C LYS A 216 -1.86 23.73 -21.22
N THR A 217 -1.90 24.77 -20.40
CA THR A 217 -1.49 26.12 -20.78
C THR A 217 -0.49 26.70 -19.78
N VAL A 218 0.42 27.52 -20.28
CA VAL A 218 1.40 28.25 -19.47
C VAL A 218 1.56 29.67 -20.02
N PHE A 219 1.31 30.66 -19.17
CA PHE A 219 1.63 32.06 -19.49
C PHE A 219 3.09 32.36 -19.15
N TYR A 220 3.84 32.84 -20.14
CA TYR A 220 5.28 33.06 -20.04
C TYR A 220 5.71 34.26 -20.89
N LYS A 221 6.39 35.24 -20.24
CA LYS A 221 6.96 36.45 -20.86
C LYS A 221 6.00 37.14 -21.85
N GLY A 222 4.74 37.32 -21.44
CA GLY A 222 3.72 38.03 -22.21
C GLY A 222 2.99 37.19 -23.27
N ASN A 223 3.27 35.89 -23.36
CA ASN A 223 2.68 34.99 -24.34
C ASN A 223 2.05 33.77 -23.65
N LEU A 224 0.99 33.24 -24.25
CA LEU A 224 0.37 32.01 -23.82
C LEU A 224 0.87 30.85 -24.68
N TYR A 225 1.31 29.78 -24.02
CA TYR A 225 1.75 28.54 -24.66
C TYR A 225 0.80 27.40 -24.28
N GLY A 226 0.53 26.52 -25.22
CA GLY A 226 -0.43 25.42 -25.05
C GLY A 226 0.13 24.08 -25.51
N LEU A 227 -0.05 23.04 -24.71
CA LEU A 227 0.21 21.64 -25.07
C LEU A 227 -1.04 21.04 -25.72
N VAL A 228 -0.91 20.56 -26.95
CA VAL A 228 -2.00 20.02 -27.77
C VAL A 228 -1.73 18.54 -28.08
N ASP A 229 -2.71 17.68 -27.82
CA ASP A 229 -2.71 16.22 -28.06
C ASP A 229 -1.42 15.47 -27.62
N ASN A 230 -0.77 15.90 -26.53
CA ASN A 230 0.51 15.36 -26.04
C ASN A 230 1.65 15.35 -27.07
N ASN A 231 1.58 16.11 -28.17
CA ASN A 231 2.57 15.98 -29.25
C ASN A 231 3.15 17.31 -29.72
N SER A 232 2.48 18.43 -29.44
CA SER A 232 2.89 19.72 -29.97
C SER A 232 2.67 20.85 -28.99
N ILE A 233 3.60 21.81 -29.00
CA ILE A 233 3.43 23.10 -28.31
C ILE A 233 3.08 24.17 -29.33
N TYR A 234 2.02 24.89 -29.01
CA TYR A 234 1.57 26.06 -29.76
C TYR A 234 1.73 27.32 -28.92
N GLN A 235 1.96 28.44 -29.59
CA GLN A 235 1.93 29.78 -29.03
C GLN A 235 0.65 30.48 -29.50
N PHE A 236 -0.09 31.09 -28.59
CA PHE A 236 -1.29 31.85 -28.89
C PHE A 236 -0.95 33.33 -28.99
N GLN A 237 -1.11 33.91 -30.18
CA GLN A 237 -0.87 35.33 -30.46
C GLN A 237 -1.85 35.83 -31.52
N ASN A 238 -2.38 37.04 -31.31
CA ASN A 238 -3.33 37.69 -32.23
C ASN A 238 -4.56 36.82 -32.56
N ASP A 239 -5.11 36.15 -31.54
CA ASP A 239 -6.25 35.23 -31.65
C ASP A 239 -6.01 34.00 -32.56
N GLU A 240 -4.74 33.68 -32.85
CA GLU A 240 -4.35 32.52 -33.64
C GLU A 240 -3.33 31.64 -32.89
N TRP A 241 -3.45 30.34 -33.10
CA TRP A 241 -2.50 29.34 -32.58
C TRP A 241 -1.42 29.05 -33.62
N GLN A 242 -0.16 29.26 -33.25
CA GLN A 242 1.00 28.95 -34.09
C GLN A 242 1.83 27.83 -33.46
N ARG A 243 2.04 26.73 -34.20
CA ARG A 243 2.84 25.62 -33.71
C ARG A 243 4.32 26.00 -33.70
N ILE A 244 4.97 25.85 -32.54
CA ILE A 244 6.39 26.22 -32.34
C ILE A 244 7.27 25.01 -31.99
N PHE A 245 6.67 23.90 -31.58
CA PHE A 245 7.38 22.66 -31.24
C PHE A 245 6.52 21.44 -31.55
N ASN A 246 7.13 20.41 -32.12
CA ASN A 246 6.48 19.15 -32.50
C ASN A 246 7.53 18.03 -32.55
N PRO A 247 7.99 17.54 -31.38
CA PRO A 247 8.91 16.42 -31.32
C PRO A 247 8.26 15.14 -31.89
N SER A 248 9.06 14.13 -32.21
CA SER A 248 8.56 12.81 -32.64
C SER A 248 8.16 11.90 -31.48
N ILE A 249 8.24 12.42 -30.25
CA ILE A 249 8.01 11.71 -28.98
C ILE A 249 6.91 12.49 -28.25
N ALA A 250 6.06 11.80 -27.49
CA ALA A 250 5.04 12.43 -26.69
C ALA A 250 5.64 13.41 -25.67
N ILE A 251 4.94 14.52 -25.46
CA ILE A 251 5.25 15.56 -24.48
C ILE A 251 4.41 15.29 -23.24
N GLU A 252 5.09 15.11 -22.11
CA GLU A 252 4.44 14.83 -20.84
C GLU A 252 4.20 16.09 -20.01
N GLN A 253 5.15 17.04 -20.09
CA GLN A 253 5.06 18.26 -19.29
C GLN A 253 5.45 19.51 -20.07
N LEU A 254 4.67 20.57 -19.85
CA LEU A 254 5.00 21.96 -20.18
C LEU A 254 4.84 22.79 -18.90
N LYS A 255 5.95 23.30 -18.35
CA LYS A 255 5.88 24.17 -17.17
C LYS A 255 7.07 25.11 -17.03
N LYS A 256 6.91 26.09 -16.13
CA LYS A 256 7.97 27.01 -15.72
C LYS A 256 8.75 26.41 -14.57
N VAL A 257 10.08 26.50 -14.63
CA VAL A 257 11.00 26.19 -13.53
C VAL A 257 12.08 27.27 -13.54
N ASN A 258 12.36 27.89 -12.38
CA ASN A 258 13.33 29.00 -12.25
C ASN A 258 13.11 30.12 -13.29
N ASP A 259 11.87 30.57 -13.46
CA ASP A 259 11.46 31.59 -14.44
C ASP A 259 11.81 31.30 -15.91
N GLN A 260 12.05 30.03 -16.23
CA GLN A 260 12.32 29.58 -17.59
C GLN A 260 11.32 28.48 -17.98
N LEU A 261 10.93 28.47 -19.27
CA LEU A 261 9.94 27.53 -19.80
C LEU A 261 10.64 26.26 -20.30
N TYR A 262 10.14 25.11 -19.87
CA TYR A 262 10.69 23.80 -20.20
C TYR A 262 9.60 22.84 -20.70
N VAL A 263 10.04 21.85 -21.48
CA VAL A 263 9.23 20.72 -21.94
C VAL A 263 9.95 19.40 -21.64
N SER A 264 9.26 18.41 -21.08
CA SER A 264 9.72 17.02 -21.09
C SER A 264 9.02 16.25 -22.19
N ALA A 265 9.78 15.42 -22.92
CA ALA A 265 9.24 14.50 -23.92
C ALA A 265 10.04 13.20 -23.91
N GLY A 266 9.40 12.09 -23.54
CA GLY A 266 10.09 10.83 -23.22
C GLY A 266 11.20 11.06 -22.18
N SER A 267 12.41 10.58 -22.46
CA SER A 267 13.58 10.74 -21.59
C SER A 267 14.39 12.02 -21.80
N GLN A 268 13.84 13.00 -22.53
CA GLN A 268 14.55 14.23 -22.89
C GLN A 268 13.88 15.47 -22.27
N LEU A 269 14.72 16.40 -21.81
CA LEU A 269 14.29 17.72 -21.34
C LEU A 269 14.72 18.79 -22.34
N PHE A 270 13.81 19.70 -22.66
CA PHE A 270 14.02 20.81 -23.58
C PHE A 270 13.82 22.15 -22.88
N ASP A 271 14.69 23.12 -23.15
CA ASP A 271 14.57 24.49 -22.66
C ASP A 271 14.14 25.45 -23.78
N PHE A 272 13.35 26.46 -23.43
CA PHE A 272 12.88 27.44 -24.39
C PHE A 272 13.92 28.53 -24.64
N ALA A 273 14.55 28.51 -25.82
CA ALA A 273 15.56 29.45 -26.29
C ALA A 273 14.96 30.71 -26.98
N GLY A 274 13.79 31.17 -26.51
CA GLY A 274 13.13 32.40 -26.96
C GLY A 274 12.25 32.28 -28.20
N ASN A 275 12.65 31.45 -29.18
CA ASN A 275 11.84 31.21 -30.40
C ASN A 275 11.51 29.72 -30.62
N SER A 276 12.26 28.80 -30.02
CA SER A 276 12.08 27.35 -30.16
C SER A 276 12.53 26.65 -28.89
N PHE A 277 12.11 25.39 -28.74
CA PHE A 277 12.64 24.50 -27.71
C PHE A 277 13.90 23.82 -28.23
N GLU A 278 14.96 23.87 -27.43
CA GLU A 278 16.25 23.22 -27.69
C GLU A 278 16.51 22.14 -26.64
N SER A 279 17.32 21.15 -26.98
CA SER A 279 17.63 20.06 -26.05
C SER A 279 18.50 20.57 -24.90
N ALA A 280 17.99 20.51 -23.67
CA ALA A 280 18.79 20.75 -22.47
C ALA A 280 19.68 19.54 -22.18
N PHE A 281 19.10 18.33 -22.14
CA PHE A 281 19.81 17.05 -22.02
C PHE A 281 18.89 15.85 -22.32
N LEU A 282 19.51 14.70 -22.57
CA LEU A 282 18.87 13.38 -22.73
C LEU A 282 19.35 12.44 -21.62
N LEU A 283 18.42 11.71 -20.99
CA LEU A 283 18.76 10.63 -20.06
C LEU A 283 18.86 9.29 -20.78
N GLU A 284 20.09 8.83 -21.03
CA GLU A 284 20.30 7.50 -21.63
C GLU A 284 19.79 6.39 -20.70
N GLY A 285 18.92 5.51 -21.23
CA GLY A 285 18.39 4.35 -20.51
C GLY A 285 17.17 4.61 -19.64
N ALA A 286 16.69 5.85 -19.52
CA ALA A 286 15.41 6.17 -18.91
C ALA A 286 14.24 5.91 -19.89
N SER A 287 13.07 5.60 -19.36
CA SER A 287 11.82 5.47 -20.10
C SER A 287 11.26 6.86 -20.40
N GLU A 288 10.74 7.53 -19.38
CA GLU A 288 9.90 8.71 -19.54
C GLU A 288 10.00 9.63 -18.32
N ILE A 289 10.06 10.95 -18.57
CA ILE A 289 10.07 12.01 -17.56
C ILE A 289 8.67 12.60 -17.45
N ASN A 290 7.89 12.07 -16.51
CA ASN A 290 6.51 12.48 -16.24
C ASN A 290 6.43 13.91 -15.71
N ASP A 291 7.39 14.30 -14.88
CA ASP A 291 7.48 15.66 -14.35
C ASP A 291 8.90 15.99 -13.87
N PHE A 292 9.16 17.26 -13.54
CA PHE A 292 10.49 17.67 -13.09
C PHE A 292 10.48 18.89 -12.16
N ALA A 293 11.46 18.99 -11.28
CA ALA A 293 11.73 20.16 -10.47
C ALA A 293 13.21 20.53 -10.58
N ALA A 294 13.61 21.70 -10.06
CA ALA A 294 15.01 22.07 -10.02
C ALA A 294 15.36 22.85 -8.76
N ILE A 295 16.55 22.57 -8.20
CA ILE A 295 17.18 23.38 -7.17
C ILE A 295 18.53 23.85 -7.73
N LYS A 296 18.70 25.18 -7.86
CA LYS A 296 19.94 25.79 -8.40
C LYS A 296 20.23 25.22 -9.81
N GLU A 297 21.37 24.54 -10.00
CA GLU A 297 21.79 23.92 -11.27
C GLU A 297 21.50 22.41 -11.34
N GLN A 298 20.62 21.90 -10.47
CA GLN A 298 20.29 20.47 -10.40
C GLN A 298 18.85 20.25 -10.83
N PHE A 299 18.63 19.31 -11.74
CA PHE A 299 17.30 18.86 -12.12
C PHE A 299 16.94 17.60 -11.35
N PHE A 300 15.68 17.52 -10.93
CA PHE A 300 15.10 16.37 -10.28
C PHE A 300 13.93 15.91 -11.14
N LEU A 301 13.97 14.67 -11.59
CA LEU A 301 13.14 14.17 -12.67
C LEU A 301 12.29 13.04 -12.11
N ALA A 302 10.98 13.19 -12.14
CA ALA A 302 10.05 12.11 -11.84
C ALA A 302 10.05 11.16 -13.05
N GLU A 303 10.83 10.08 -12.95
CA GLU A 303 10.98 9.09 -14.01
C GLU A 303 10.08 7.89 -13.73
N GLU A 304 9.37 7.45 -14.77
CA GLU A 304 8.26 6.50 -14.70
C GLU A 304 8.58 5.19 -13.97
N ASN A 305 9.82 4.68 -14.06
CA ASN A 305 10.20 3.35 -13.57
C ASN A 305 11.36 3.36 -12.57
N SER A 306 11.94 4.54 -12.29
CA SER A 306 13.15 4.70 -11.50
C SER A 306 12.95 5.61 -10.29
N GLY A 307 11.79 6.24 -10.16
CA GLY A 307 11.48 7.18 -9.08
C GLY A 307 12.04 8.55 -9.38
N LEU A 308 12.51 9.26 -8.34
CA LEU A 308 13.12 10.58 -8.53
C LEU A 308 14.60 10.42 -8.95
N LEU A 309 14.95 10.95 -10.12
CA LEU A 309 16.33 11.00 -10.60
C LEU A 309 16.91 12.40 -10.42
N ARG A 310 18.06 12.51 -9.77
CA ARG A 310 18.84 13.75 -9.68
C ARG A 310 19.85 13.80 -10.81
N PHE A 311 19.71 14.80 -11.69
CA PHE A 311 20.65 15.10 -12.75
C PHE A 311 21.49 16.34 -12.40
N LYS A 312 22.81 16.18 -12.45
CA LYS A 312 23.78 17.27 -12.23
C LYS A 312 25.03 17.07 -13.07
N GLN A 313 25.31 18.02 -13.97
CA GLN A 313 26.53 18.03 -14.80
C GLN A 313 26.81 16.69 -15.51
N GLY A 314 25.77 16.07 -16.07
CA GLY A 314 25.89 14.79 -16.78
C GLY A 314 25.89 13.54 -15.89
N THR A 315 25.84 13.70 -14.56
CA THR A 315 25.71 12.59 -13.62
C THR A 315 24.25 12.40 -13.22
N VAL A 316 23.79 11.15 -13.19
CA VAL A 316 22.44 10.75 -12.78
C VAL A 316 22.53 9.91 -11.52
N GLU A 317 21.67 10.19 -10.55
CA GLU A 317 21.54 9.43 -9.31
C GLU A 317 20.06 9.17 -9.01
N SER A 318 19.72 7.95 -8.61
CA SER A 318 18.36 7.61 -8.17
C SER A 318 18.20 7.94 -6.69
N LEU A 319 17.14 8.68 -6.37
CA LEU A 319 16.76 9.13 -5.04
C LEU A 319 15.36 8.58 -4.73
N ARG A 320 15.28 7.39 -4.13
CA ARG A 320 13.98 6.81 -3.76
C ARG A 320 14.06 6.05 -2.44
N PRO A 321 13.01 6.12 -1.60
CA PRO A 321 12.84 5.23 -0.48
C PRO A 321 12.72 3.76 -0.91
N GLN A 322 12.91 2.85 0.05
CA GLN A 322 12.62 1.43 -0.16
C GLN A 322 11.11 1.18 -0.10
N GLY A 323 10.62 0.29 -0.96
CA GLY A 323 9.22 -0.10 -1.03
C GLY A 323 9.03 -1.32 -1.93
N PRO A 324 7.86 -1.97 -1.87
CA PRO A 324 7.51 -3.04 -2.81
C PRO A 324 7.47 -2.50 -4.25
N LYS A 325 7.62 -3.40 -5.23
CA LYS A 325 7.53 -3.07 -6.66
C LYS A 325 6.22 -3.51 -7.27
N GLY A 326 5.62 -2.60 -8.04
CA GLY A 326 4.39 -2.81 -8.80
C GLY A 326 3.12 -2.81 -7.96
N GLU A 327 2.00 -2.98 -8.63
CA GLU A 327 0.67 -3.09 -8.00
C GLU A 327 0.54 -4.42 -7.29
N THR A 328 0.02 -4.42 -6.06
CA THR A 328 -0.09 -5.63 -5.24
C THR A 328 -1.13 -6.59 -5.79
N ALA A 329 -0.72 -7.83 -6.05
CA ALA A 329 -1.60 -8.95 -6.38
C ALA A 329 -2.02 -9.69 -5.13
N SER A 330 -1.03 -10.03 -4.30
CA SER A 330 -1.20 -10.83 -3.11
C SER A 330 -0.04 -10.63 -2.14
N LEU A 331 -0.35 -10.84 -0.87
CA LEU A 331 0.60 -10.89 0.24
C LEU A 331 0.71 -12.31 0.76
N HIS A 332 1.91 -12.71 1.16
CA HIS A 332 2.16 -14.03 1.73
C HIS A 332 3.13 -13.92 2.89
N GLN A 333 2.86 -14.61 3.99
CA GLN A 333 3.76 -14.64 5.14
C GLN A 333 4.40 -16.01 5.27
N ILE A 334 5.72 -16.07 5.19
CA ILE A 334 6.49 -17.29 5.42
C ILE A 334 7.60 -16.98 6.41
N GLU A 335 7.51 -17.59 7.59
CA GLU A 335 8.48 -17.42 8.67
C GLU A 335 8.76 -15.94 8.99
N GLN A 336 9.95 -15.43 8.66
CA GLN A 336 10.37 -14.04 8.86
C GLN A 336 10.03 -13.09 7.69
N PHE A 337 9.73 -13.64 6.52
CA PHE A 337 9.54 -12.90 5.29
C PHE A 337 8.06 -12.63 5.03
N THR A 338 7.74 -11.37 4.76
CA THR A 338 6.45 -11.01 4.17
C THR A 338 6.65 -10.73 2.69
N PHE A 339 6.09 -11.56 1.82
CA PHE A 339 6.18 -11.41 0.37
C PHE A 339 5.06 -10.52 -0.17
N HIS A 340 5.43 -9.72 -1.15
CA HIS A 340 4.54 -8.96 -2.01
C HIS A 340 4.74 -9.44 -3.44
N LEU A 341 3.69 -10.02 -4.02
CA LEU A 341 3.66 -10.44 -5.41
C LEU A 341 2.90 -9.38 -6.22
N SER A 342 3.46 -9.00 -7.37
CA SER A 342 2.90 -7.92 -8.19
C SER A 342 2.02 -8.45 -9.32
N GLN A 343 1.00 -7.69 -9.70
CA GLN A 343 0.15 -7.99 -10.86
C GLN A 343 0.81 -7.64 -12.19
N ASN A 344 1.70 -6.64 -12.19
CA ASN A 344 2.22 -5.99 -13.40
C ASN A 344 3.75 -5.93 -13.46
N VAL A 345 4.46 -6.27 -12.39
CA VAL A 345 5.92 -6.31 -12.35
C VAL A 345 6.42 -7.75 -12.17
N VAL A 346 7.46 -8.10 -12.93
CA VAL A 346 8.11 -9.42 -12.86
C VAL A 346 8.81 -9.65 -11.52
N GLY A 347 8.99 -10.91 -11.12
CA GLY A 347 9.66 -11.25 -9.88
C GLY A 347 8.80 -11.01 -8.66
N PHE A 348 9.42 -10.65 -7.53
CA PHE A 348 8.73 -10.45 -6.25
C PHE A 348 9.48 -9.45 -5.37
N SER A 349 8.75 -8.86 -4.42
CA SER A 349 9.35 -8.10 -3.31
C SER A 349 9.16 -8.86 -2.01
N PHE A 350 10.09 -8.74 -1.08
CA PHE A 350 9.95 -9.30 0.26
C PHE A 350 10.38 -8.31 1.32
N PHE A 351 9.71 -8.37 2.46
CA PHE A 351 9.96 -7.54 3.62
C PHE A 351 10.64 -8.37 4.70
N GLU A 352 11.80 -7.89 5.14
CA GLU A 352 12.55 -8.48 6.25
C GLU A 352 13.23 -7.37 7.05
N ASN A 353 13.27 -7.51 8.38
CA ASN A 353 14.03 -6.61 9.25
C ASN A 353 13.76 -5.12 9.03
N GLY A 354 12.50 -4.73 8.76
CA GLY A 354 12.14 -3.33 8.57
C GLY A 354 12.31 -2.79 7.15
N ARG A 355 12.70 -3.62 6.18
CA ARG A 355 13.09 -3.19 4.83
C ARG A 355 12.48 -4.06 3.74
N TRP A 356 12.19 -3.43 2.61
CA TRP A 356 11.78 -4.10 1.38
C TRP A 356 12.99 -4.36 0.50
N GLU A 357 13.06 -5.56 -0.05
CA GLU A 357 13.97 -5.96 -1.11
C GLU A 357 13.19 -6.48 -2.31
N TYR A 358 13.76 -6.34 -3.50
CA TYR A 358 13.12 -6.74 -4.77
C TYR A 358 14.05 -7.65 -5.56
N THR A 359 13.51 -8.73 -6.10
CA THR A 359 14.20 -9.68 -6.97
C THR A 359 13.41 -9.81 -8.28
N GLY A 360 13.93 -9.21 -9.35
CA GLY A 360 13.32 -9.24 -10.70
C GLY A 360 14.05 -10.13 -11.71
N GLU A 361 15.26 -10.60 -11.38
CA GLU A 361 16.11 -11.39 -12.27
C GLU A 361 16.74 -12.56 -11.50
N ASP A 362 17.08 -13.62 -12.23
CA ASP A 362 17.84 -14.75 -11.71
C ASP A 362 19.37 -14.45 -11.64
N ALA A 363 20.15 -15.42 -11.15
CA ALA A 363 21.60 -15.29 -11.04
C ALA A 363 22.34 -15.10 -12.39
N ASN A 364 21.66 -15.34 -13.52
CA ASN A 364 22.19 -15.16 -14.87
C ASN A 364 21.71 -13.85 -15.53
N GLY A 365 20.96 -13.01 -14.82
CA GLY A 365 20.35 -11.78 -15.35
C GLY A 365 19.13 -12.04 -16.24
N GLN A 366 18.51 -13.22 -16.16
CA GLN A 366 17.25 -13.48 -16.86
C GLN A 366 16.08 -12.95 -16.04
N LYS A 367 15.19 -12.19 -16.68
CA LYS A 367 13.96 -11.71 -16.05
C LYS A 367 13.11 -12.88 -15.55
N LEU A 368 12.66 -12.76 -14.31
CA LEU A 368 11.75 -13.71 -13.70
C LEU A 368 10.34 -13.56 -14.29
N PRO A 369 9.45 -14.55 -14.13
CA PRO A 369 8.05 -14.37 -14.46
C PRO A 369 7.32 -13.57 -13.39
N ILE A 370 6.06 -13.24 -13.67
CA ILE A 370 5.12 -12.83 -12.63
C ILE A 370 4.73 -14.06 -11.81
N PHE A 371 4.87 -13.94 -10.49
CA PHE A 371 4.47 -14.95 -9.52
C PHE A 371 3.08 -14.62 -8.96
N ASN A 372 2.31 -15.65 -8.64
CA ASN A 372 0.93 -15.52 -8.16
C ASN A 372 0.78 -16.06 -6.73
N ASP A 373 1.65 -16.98 -6.33
CA ASP A 373 1.60 -17.64 -5.04
C ASP A 373 3.00 -18.04 -4.57
N VAL A 374 3.19 -18.19 -3.26
CA VAL A 374 4.42 -18.66 -2.65
C VAL A 374 4.13 -19.52 -1.41
N ALA A 375 4.84 -20.62 -1.25
CA ALA A 375 4.74 -21.51 -0.09
C ALA A 375 6.12 -21.96 0.39
N LEU A 376 6.24 -22.40 1.64
CA LEU A 376 7.46 -23.00 2.17
C LEU A 376 7.54 -24.49 1.83
N ASP A 377 8.65 -24.90 1.22
CA ASP A 377 9.08 -26.30 1.27
C ASP A 377 9.88 -26.52 2.55
N VAL A 378 9.23 -27.04 3.60
CA VAL A 378 9.86 -27.26 4.92
C VAL A 378 11.02 -28.26 4.84
N SER A 379 10.98 -29.19 3.88
CA SER A 379 12.03 -30.20 3.71
C SER A 379 13.38 -29.59 3.28
N SER A 380 13.34 -28.58 2.41
CA SER A 380 14.53 -27.88 1.93
C SER A 380 14.78 -26.53 2.64
N GLY A 381 13.74 -25.96 3.25
CA GLY A 381 13.74 -24.59 3.78
C GLY A 381 13.60 -23.51 2.71
N ASN A 382 13.32 -23.87 1.46
CA ASN A 382 13.21 -22.94 0.35
C ASN A 382 11.79 -22.40 0.19
N GLY A 383 11.68 -21.14 -0.27
CA GLY A 383 10.42 -20.60 -0.77
C GLY A 383 10.15 -21.14 -2.17
N ILE A 384 8.96 -21.68 -2.38
CA ILE A 384 8.49 -22.19 -3.66
C ILE A 384 7.54 -21.16 -4.25
N PHE A 385 7.93 -20.56 -5.37
CA PHE A 385 7.15 -19.56 -6.08
C PHE A 385 6.42 -20.20 -7.25
N LEU A 386 5.16 -19.82 -7.43
CA LEU A 386 4.31 -20.31 -8.51
C LEU A 386 4.03 -19.22 -9.53
N SER A 387 4.33 -19.51 -10.80
CA SER A 387 3.90 -18.72 -11.95
C SER A 387 2.87 -19.50 -12.76
N ARG A 388 1.72 -18.88 -13.06
CA ARG A 388 0.64 -19.49 -13.86
C ARG A 388 1.15 -20.10 -15.18
N GLU A 389 2.06 -19.41 -15.85
CA GLU A 389 2.56 -19.79 -17.18
C GLU A 389 3.91 -20.51 -17.16
N LYS A 390 4.77 -20.21 -16.19
CA LYS A 390 6.14 -20.75 -16.13
C LYS A 390 6.34 -21.86 -15.11
N GLY A 391 5.31 -22.18 -14.32
CA GLY A 391 5.37 -23.22 -13.31
C GLY A 391 6.09 -22.80 -12.05
N LEU A 392 6.78 -23.74 -11.42
CA LEU A 392 7.33 -23.59 -10.08
C LEU A 392 8.80 -23.16 -10.11
N PHE A 393 9.18 -22.36 -9.12
CA PHE A 393 10.54 -21.88 -8.90
C PHE A 393 10.92 -22.08 -7.44
N SER A 394 12.17 -22.45 -7.16
CA SER A 394 12.70 -22.59 -5.81
C SER A 394 13.65 -21.45 -5.50
N TRP A 395 13.44 -20.78 -4.38
CA TRP A 395 14.24 -19.68 -3.86
C TRP A 395 14.87 -20.02 -2.51
N ASN A 396 16.19 -19.91 -2.42
CA ASN A 396 16.97 -20.25 -1.23
C ASN A 396 17.54 -19.01 -0.51
N THR A 397 16.86 -17.87 -0.59
CA THR A 397 17.30 -16.54 -0.13
C THR A 397 18.37 -15.83 -0.97
N GLU A 398 19.24 -16.57 -1.67
CA GLU A 398 20.29 -15.97 -2.51
C GLU A 398 19.95 -16.02 -4.01
N THR A 399 19.32 -17.11 -4.43
CA THR A 399 19.05 -17.40 -5.83
C THR A 399 17.66 -17.98 -5.99
N ILE A 400 17.04 -17.72 -7.14
CA ILE A 400 15.79 -18.35 -7.56
C ILE A 400 16.04 -19.14 -8.85
N THR A 401 15.52 -20.35 -8.90
CA THR A 401 15.74 -21.28 -10.03
C THR A 401 14.45 -22.00 -10.41
N PRO A 402 14.20 -22.23 -11.71
CA PRO A 402 13.01 -22.96 -12.14
C PRO A 402 13.09 -24.44 -11.73
N LEU A 403 11.98 -25.00 -11.28
CA LEU A 403 11.82 -26.42 -11.01
C LEU A 403 11.32 -27.12 -12.27
N SER A 404 12.03 -28.17 -12.70
CA SER A 404 11.62 -28.99 -13.83
C SER A 404 10.47 -29.91 -13.42
N VAL A 405 9.25 -29.60 -13.86
CA VAL A 405 8.08 -30.46 -13.69
C VAL A 405 7.76 -31.14 -15.02
N GLY A 406 7.89 -32.47 -15.06
CA GLY A 406 7.79 -33.25 -16.30
C GLY A 406 6.39 -33.73 -16.64
N ASP A 407 5.40 -32.83 -16.78
CA ASP A 407 4.01 -33.29 -16.99
C ASP A 407 3.28 -32.61 -18.16
N SER A 408 2.63 -33.43 -18.99
CA SER A 408 1.88 -33.02 -20.19
C SER A 408 0.40 -32.71 -19.94
N ILE A 409 -0.14 -33.02 -18.75
CA ILE A 409 -1.56 -32.74 -18.45
C ILE A 409 -1.80 -31.41 -17.73
N VAL A 410 -0.77 -30.75 -17.22
CA VAL A 410 -0.91 -29.42 -16.57
C VAL A 410 -1.17 -28.37 -17.64
N ARG A 411 -2.31 -27.68 -17.53
CA ARG A 411 -2.67 -26.56 -18.39
C ARG A 411 -2.35 -25.21 -17.75
N GLU A 412 -2.61 -25.06 -16.46
CA GLU A 412 -2.38 -23.82 -15.70
C GLU A 412 -2.05 -24.16 -14.25
N TRP A 413 -1.07 -23.47 -13.68
CA TRP A 413 -0.77 -23.49 -12.25
C TRP A 413 -1.64 -22.46 -11.53
N VAL A 414 -2.28 -22.84 -10.42
CA VAL A 414 -3.31 -21.99 -9.79
C VAL A 414 -2.86 -21.42 -8.45
N SER A 415 -2.52 -22.29 -7.48
CA SER A 415 -2.20 -21.89 -6.11
C SER A 415 -1.33 -22.95 -5.43
N LEU A 416 -0.63 -22.56 -4.37
CA LEU A 416 0.18 -23.39 -3.50
C LEU A 416 -0.48 -23.46 -2.12
N ALA A 417 -0.31 -24.61 -1.44
CA ALA A 417 -0.62 -24.73 -0.03
C ALA A 417 0.47 -25.51 0.68
N GLU A 418 0.80 -25.06 1.89
CA GLU A 418 1.72 -25.74 2.79
C GLU A 418 1.03 -26.93 3.45
N SER A 419 1.68 -28.08 3.43
CA SER A 419 1.22 -29.27 4.15
C SER A 419 1.76 -29.23 5.59
N PRO A 420 0.91 -29.52 6.59
CA PRO A 420 1.35 -29.69 7.98
C PRO A 420 2.43 -30.75 8.18
N GLN A 421 2.61 -31.67 7.22
CA GLN A 421 3.62 -32.72 7.24
C GLN A 421 4.98 -32.28 6.66
N GLY A 422 5.12 -31.04 6.21
CA GLY A 422 6.41 -30.42 5.88
C GLY A 422 6.77 -30.39 4.38
N SER A 423 5.79 -30.37 3.51
CA SER A 423 5.96 -30.18 2.06
C SER A 423 4.92 -29.19 1.55
N TYR A 424 4.85 -28.97 0.24
CA TYR A 424 3.81 -28.15 -0.39
C TYR A 424 2.99 -28.99 -1.38
N TRP A 425 1.81 -28.50 -1.74
CA TRP A 425 1.05 -29.03 -2.88
C TRP A 425 0.64 -27.89 -3.79
N SER A 426 0.51 -28.17 -5.09
CA SER A 426 0.03 -27.18 -6.05
C SER A 426 -1.35 -27.56 -6.58
N LEU A 427 -2.29 -26.62 -6.50
CA LEU A 427 -3.54 -26.67 -7.24
C LEU A 427 -3.26 -26.31 -8.71
N ILE A 428 -3.77 -27.14 -9.62
CA ILE A 428 -3.57 -26.99 -11.06
C ILE A 428 -4.89 -27.14 -11.81
N LYS A 429 -4.96 -26.64 -13.04
CA LYS A 429 -5.98 -27.01 -14.02
C LYS A 429 -5.39 -27.99 -15.02
N THR A 430 -6.11 -29.06 -15.31
CA THR A 430 -5.66 -30.08 -16.25
C THR A 430 -6.20 -29.88 -17.66
N THR A 431 -5.65 -30.61 -18.63
CA THR A 431 -6.14 -30.68 -20.01
C THR A 431 -7.57 -31.23 -20.12
N ASN A 432 -8.04 -31.98 -19.12
CA ASN A 432 -9.41 -32.48 -19.03
C ASN A 432 -10.42 -31.42 -18.54
N SER A 433 -9.99 -30.17 -18.33
CA SER A 433 -10.82 -29.09 -17.79
C SER A 433 -11.34 -29.36 -16.38
N LEU A 434 -10.55 -30.08 -15.58
CA LEU A 434 -10.75 -30.30 -14.16
C LEU A 434 -9.64 -29.63 -13.36
N TYR A 435 -9.89 -29.42 -12.07
CA TYR A 435 -8.82 -29.16 -11.12
C TYR A 435 -8.11 -30.46 -10.75
N GLY A 436 -6.84 -30.35 -10.41
CA GLY A 436 -6.05 -31.44 -9.85
C GLY A 436 -5.04 -30.94 -8.83
N LEU A 437 -4.45 -31.86 -8.09
CA LEU A 437 -3.41 -31.59 -7.10
C LEU A 437 -2.11 -32.22 -7.56
N PHE A 438 -1.06 -31.41 -7.66
CA PHE A 438 0.31 -31.84 -7.93
C PHE A 438 1.06 -32.05 -6.62
N ASN A 439 1.56 -33.27 -6.42
CA ASN A 439 2.47 -33.62 -5.34
C ASN A 439 3.93 -33.43 -5.80
N PRO A 440 4.71 -32.56 -5.17
CA PRO A 440 6.09 -32.31 -5.58
C PRO A 440 7.05 -33.47 -5.24
N GLU A 441 6.78 -34.24 -4.20
CA GLU A 441 7.64 -35.34 -3.76
C GLU A 441 7.57 -36.53 -4.72
N SER A 442 6.35 -36.93 -5.08
CA SER A 442 6.12 -38.04 -6.03
C SER A 442 6.09 -37.58 -7.49
N GLN A 443 6.05 -36.27 -7.74
CA GLN A 443 5.79 -35.66 -9.06
C GLN A 443 4.53 -36.21 -9.73
N SER A 444 3.52 -36.56 -8.93
CA SER A 444 2.26 -37.12 -9.43
C SER A 444 1.11 -36.13 -9.35
N ILE A 445 0.16 -36.25 -10.27
CA ILE A 445 -1.07 -35.46 -10.27
C ILE A 445 -2.26 -36.37 -9.93
N VAL A 446 -3.16 -35.88 -9.10
CA VAL A 446 -4.47 -36.50 -8.83
C VAL A 446 -5.57 -35.51 -9.25
N GLU A 447 -6.43 -35.91 -10.20
CA GLU A 447 -7.57 -35.09 -10.65
C GLU A 447 -8.73 -35.17 -9.65
N MET A 448 -9.43 -34.05 -9.48
CA MET A 448 -10.64 -33.92 -8.67
C MET A 448 -11.86 -33.82 -9.58
N ASN A 449 -13.06 -34.22 -9.13
CA ASN A 449 -14.28 -33.95 -9.88
C ASN A 449 -14.79 -32.51 -9.68
N LEU A 450 -13.88 -31.54 -9.80
CA LEU A 450 -14.16 -30.12 -9.72
C LEU A 450 -13.85 -29.46 -11.08
N PRO A 451 -14.84 -28.94 -11.82
CA PRO A 451 -14.60 -28.28 -13.09
C PRO A 451 -13.66 -27.08 -12.96
N SER A 452 -12.69 -26.94 -13.87
CA SER A 452 -11.68 -25.88 -13.85
C SER A 452 -12.23 -24.47 -14.12
N SER A 453 -13.52 -24.37 -14.47
CA SER A 453 -14.29 -23.13 -14.56
C SER A 453 -14.82 -22.64 -13.21
N THR A 454 -14.76 -23.46 -12.16
CA THR A 454 -15.23 -23.09 -10.82
C THR A 454 -14.22 -22.12 -10.20
N PRO A 455 -14.60 -20.90 -9.81
CA PRO A 455 -13.70 -20.02 -9.07
C PRO A 455 -13.26 -20.67 -7.77
N VAL A 456 -11.95 -20.63 -7.51
CA VAL A 456 -11.32 -21.01 -6.24
C VAL A 456 -10.71 -19.73 -5.67
N TYR A 457 -11.18 -19.32 -4.50
CA TYR A 457 -10.76 -18.08 -3.84
C TYR A 457 -9.61 -18.30 -2.88
N ASP A 458 -9.55 -19.47 -2.26
CA ASP A 458 -8.52 -19.85 -1.32
C ASP A 458 -8.35 -21.38 -1.27
N TYR A 459 -7.17 -21.84 -0.88
CA TYR A 459 -6.76 -23.23 -0.85
C TYR A 459 -5.83 -23.51 0.33
N LEU A 460 -6.23 -24.43 1.21
CA LEU A 460 -5.42 -24.87 2.34
C LEU A 460 -5.44 -26.38 2.55
N ILE A 461 -4.47 -26.86 3.32
CA ILE A 461 -4.35 -28.26 3.75
C ILE A 461 -4.51 -28.30 5.27
N VAL A 462 -5.50 -29.05 5.74
CA VAL A 462 -5.78 -29.19 7.18
C VAL A 462 -4.93 -30.32 7.81
N PRO A 463 -4.79 -30.38 9.15
CA PRO A 463 -3.89 -31.33 9.83
C PRO A 463 -4.07 -32.82 9.50
N ASN A 464 -5.27 -33.26 9.11
CA ASN A 464 -5.52 -34.65 8.70
C ASN A 464 -5.12 -34.95 7.25
N GLY A 465 -4.55 -33.98 6.51
CA GLY A 465 -4.11 -34.13 5.12
C GLY A 465 -5.19 -33.88 4.08
N ASP A 466 -6.40 -33.51 4.49
CA ASP A 466 -7.47 -33.16 3.56
C ASP A 466 -7.24 -31.74 2.99
N HIS A 467 -7.59 -31.56 1.73
CA HIS A 467 -7.45 -30.33 0.98
C HIS A 467 -8.80 -29.61 0.93
N TYR A 468 -8.83 -28.36 1.36
CA TYR A 468 -10.04 -27.53 1.41
C TYR A 468 -9.89 -26.39 0.42
N LEU A 469 -10.84 -26.28 -0.51
CA LEU A 469 -10.90 -25.25 -1.52
C LEU A 469 -12.14 -24.38 -1.29
N ALA A 470 -11.94 -23.08 -1.06
CA ALA A 470 -13.00 -22.09 -1.01
C ALA A 470 -13.53 -21.84 -2.43
N THR A 471 -14.82 -22.02 -2.66
CA THR A 471 -15.43 -21.80 -3.97
C THR A 471 -16.67 -20.93 -3.90
N ASN A 472 -17.16 -20.53 -5.07
CA ASN A 472 -18.40 -19.78 -5.21
C ASN A 472 -19.67 -20.61 -4.99
N SER A 473 -19.56 -21.89 -4.60
CA SER A 473 -20.73 -22.66 -4.23
C SER A 473 -20.50 -23.70 -3.12
N GLY A 474 -19.66 -23.34 -2.16
CA GLY A 474 -19.37 -24.06 -0.94
C GLY A 474 -17.88 -24.35 -0.79
N ILE A 475 -17.54 -25.19 0.18
CA ILE A 475 -16.17 -25.68 0.35
C ILE A 475 -16.07 -27.04 -0.34
N PHE A 476 -15.10 -27.19 -1.25
CA PHE A 476 -14.77 -28.48 -1.84
C PHE A 476 -13.64 -29.12 -1.04
N VAL A 477 -13.91 -30.28 -0.46
CA VAL A 477 -12.97 -31.06 0.35
C VAL A 477 -12.53 -32.28 -0.43
N PHE A 478 -11.23 -32.52 -0.48
CA PHE A 478 -10.64 -33.62 -1.25
C PHE A 478 -9.47 -34.25 -0.51
N ASN A 479 -9.32 -35.57 -0.60
CA ASN A 479 -8.14 -36.27 -0.11
C ASN A 479 -7.43 -36.98 -1.28
N PRO A 480 -6.18 -36.62 -1.61
CA PRO A 480 -5.48 -37.19 -2.76
C PRO A 480 -5.01 -38.64 -2.55
N GLU A 481 -4.95 -39.13 -1.31
CA GLU A 481 -4.48 -40.49 -1.02
C GLU A 481 -5.55 -41.55 -1.30
N ASN A 482 -6.80 -41.26 -0.95
CA ASN A 482 -7.94 -42.17 -1.13
C ASN A 482 -8.94 -41.70 -2.20
N VAL A 483 -8.78 -40.49 -2.75
CA VAL A 483 -9.60 -39.89 -3.81
C VAL A 483 -11.05 -39.68 -3.37
N GLU A 484 -11.30 -39.55 -2.06
CA GLU A 484 -12.60 -39.17 -1.53
C GLU A 484 -12.79 -37.65 -1.64
N GLU A 485 -14.04 -37.24 -1.95
CA GLU A 485 -14.39 -35.84 -2.12
C GLU A 485 -15.76 -35.52 -1.53
N ARG A 486 -15.94 -34.29 -1.05
CA ARG A 486 -17.23 -33.81 -0.54
C ARG A 486 -17.35 -32.31 -0.71
N ARG A 487 -18.58 -31.85 -1.02
CA ARG A 487 -18.90 -30.43 -0.97
C ARG A 487 -19.70 -30.09 0.29
N LEU A 488 -19.18 -29.17 1.10
CA LEU A 488 -19.87 -28.57 2.23
C LEU A 488 -20.61 -27.31 1.76
N THR A 489 -21.84 -27.13 2.23
CA THR A 489 -22.82 -26.14 1.75
C THR A 489 -23.63 -25.56 2.90
N THR A 490 -24.61 -24.71 2.61
CA THR A 490 -25.60 -24.21 3.59
C THR A 490 -26.57 -25.29 4.12
N ILE A 491 -26.50 -26.53 3.62
CA ILE A 491 -27.40 -27.63 4.03
C ILE A 491 -27.00 -28.15 5.42
N LEU A 492 -27.98 -28.27 6.32
CA LEU A 492 -27.82 -28.89 7.64
C LEU A 492 -27.41 -30.37 7.53
N GLY A 493 -26.42 -30.78 8.33
CA GLY A 493 -25.72 -32.06 8.24
C GLY A 493 -24.67 -32.12 7.12
N ASN A 494 -24.58 -31.10 6.26
CA ASN A 494 -23.66 -31.05 5.13
C ASN A 494 -23.00 -29.66 4.99
N GLY A 495 -22.49 -29.15 6.11
CA GLY A 495 -21.73 -27.93 6.21
C GLY A 495 -22.42 -26.88 7.05
N ASN A 496 -23.74 -26.69 6.91
CA ASN A 496 -24.50 -25.60 7.55
C ASN A 496 -23.77 -24.24 7.48
N LEU A 497 -23.16 -23.96 6.33
CA LEU A 497 -22.41 -22.73 6.10
C LEU A 497 -23.37 -21.52 6.09
N PRO A 498 -22.92 -20.31 6.48
CA PRO A 498 -23.74 -19.10 6.39
C PRO A 498 -24.13 -18.73 4.95
N ASP A 499 -23.18 -18.92 4.02
CA ASP A 499 -23.36 -18.77 2.57
C ASP A 499 -22.59 -19.86 1.82
N ASN A 500 -22.91 -20.04 0.53
CA ASN A 500 -22.14 -20.88 -0.38
C ASN A 500 -21.03 -20.10 -1.11
N GLN A 501 -21.03 -18.76 -1.08
CA GLN A 501 -19.92 -17.93 -1.55
C GLN A 501 -18.86 -17.85 -0.44
N ILE A 502 -17.83 -18.68 -0.56
CA ILE A 502 -16.72 -18.73 0.40
C ILE A 502 -15.64 -17.79 -0.08
N THR A 503 -15.26 -16.84 0.77
CA THR A 503 -14.30 -15.79 0.44
C THR A 503 -12.89 -16.14 0.90
N ASP A 504 -12.77 -16.79 2.07
CA ASP A 504 -11.49 -17.07 2.70
C ASP A 504 -11.59 -18.21 3.72
N LEU A 505 -10.46 -18.85 4.00
CA LEU A 505 -10.34 -19.92 4.99
C LEU A 505 -9.08 -19.75 5.84
N ALA A 506 -9.20 -19.88 7.16
CA ALA A 506 -8.06 -19.72 8.07
C ALA A 506 -8.04 -20.81 9.15
N LEU A 507 -6.91 -21.51 9.30
CA LEU A 507 -6.69 -22.44 10.39
C LEU A 507 -6.12 -21.71 11.59
N ASP A 508 -6.78 -21.81 12.75
CA ASP A 508 -6.30 -21.22 13.98
C ASP A 508 -5.35 -22.13 14.77
N LEU A 509 -4.71 -21.59 15.81
CA LEU A 509 -3.70 -22.31 16.59
C LEU A 509 -4.30 -23.42 17.46
N SER A 510 -5.63 -23.47 17.61
CA SER A 510 -6.36 -24.56 18.27
C SER A 510 -6.82 -25.65 17.29
N GLY A 511 -6.55 -25.48 15.99
CA GLY A 511 -6.96 -26.39 14.94
C GLY A 511 -8.43 -26.20 14.50
N GLN A 512 -9.05 -25.06 14.79
CA GLN A 512 -10.35 -24.69 14.24
C GLN A 512 -10.17 -24.07 12.86
N LEU A 513 -10.99 -24.49 11.90
CA LEU A 513 -11.03 -23.89 10.57
C LEU A 513 -12.09 -22.80 10.54
N TRP A 514 -11.66 -21.55 10.45
CA TRP A 514 -12.48 -20.36 10.25
C TRP A 514 -12.80 -20.17 8.78
N ILE A 515 -14.02 -19.72 8.49
CA ILE A 515 -14.59 -19.65 7.15
C ILE A 515 -15.24 -18.27 6.98
N GLY A 516 -14.65 -17.46 6.10
CA GLY A 516 -15.26 -16.22 5.62
C GLY A 516 -16.28 -16.52 4.52
N THR A 517 -17.40 -15.79 4.53
CA THR A 517 -18.42 -15.88 3.48
C THR A 517 -18.97 -14.50 3.11
N GLU A 518 -19.72 -14.42 2.01
CA GLU A 518 -20.47 -13.20 1.66
C GLU A 518 -21.62 -12.87 2.63
N ASN A 519 -21.95 -13.77 3.57
CA ASN A 519 -23.04 -13.58 4.54
C ASN A 519 -22.63 -14.01 5.96
N GLY A 520 -21.49 -13.51 6.42
CA GLY A 520 -20.99 -13.74 7.78
C GLY A 520 -19.83 -14.75 7.85
N VAL A 521 -19.55 -15.20 9.07
CA VAL A 521 -18.42 -16.09 9.38
C VAL A 521 -18.90 -17.36 10.09
N ALA A 522 -18.18 -18.45 9.88
CA ALA A 522 -18.38 -19.70 10.62
C ALA A 522 -17.04 -20.38 10.94
N PHE A 523 -17.09 -21.42 11.76
CA PHE A 523 -15.92 -22.25 12.05
C PHE A 523 -16.25 -23.74 12.19
N PHE A 524 -15.29 -24.59 11.86
CA PHE A 524 -15.30 -26.03 12.12
C PHE A 524 -14.37 -26.39 13.28
N ASN A 525 -14.88 -27.24 14.19
CA ASN A 525 -14.12 -27.77 15.33
C ASN A 525 -13.52 -29.16 15.07
N ARG A 526 -13.81 -29.78 13.93
CA ARG A 526 -13.34 -31.13 13.60
C ARG A 526 -13.24 -31.35 12.11
N PHE A 527 -12.18 -31.99 11.68
CA PHE A 527 -11.97 -32.46 10.31
C PHE A 527 -12.39 -33.93 10.14
N GLN A 528 -12.34 -34.71 11.23
CA GLN A 528 -12.68 -36.13 11.20
C GLN A 528 -14.16 -36.33 10.82
N GLY A 529 -14.40 -37.28 9.92
CA GLY A 529 -15.74 -37.66 9.47
C GLY A 529 -16.27 -36.86 8.27
N VAL A 530 -15.58 -35.77 7.87
CA VAL A 530 -15.99 -34.94 6.72
C VAL A 530 -16.09 -35.78 5.45
N LEU A 531 -15.03 -36.49 5.05
CA LEU A 531 -15.05 -37.35 3.86
C LEU A 531 -15.76 -38.70 4.09
N LEU A 532 -16.12 -39.04 5.33
CA LEU A 532 -16.85 -40.28 5.65
C LEU A 532 -18.38 -40.13 5.52
N GLN A 533 -18.85 -39.04 4.90
CA GLN A 533 -20.28 -38.71 4.73
C GLN A 533 -21.06 -38.64 6.06
N GLU A 534 -20.38 -38.38 7.17
CA GLU A 534 -21.04 -38.12 8.45
C GLU A 534 -21.74 -36.75 8.44
N ASN A 535 -22.67 -36.52 9.35
CA ASN A 535 -23.23 -35.19 9.53
C ASN A 535 -22.17 -34.26 10.12
N VAL A 536 -21.80 -33.22 9.37
CA VAL A 536 -20.82 -32.22 9.82
C VAL A 536 -21.37 -30.84 9.52
N ASP A 537 -21.39 -29.98 10.53
CA ASP A 537 -21.92 -28.63 10.46
C ASP A 537 -20.94 -27.64 11.08
N ALA A 538 -20.77 -26.51 10.41
CA ALA A 538 -20.04 -25.37 10.92
C ALA A 538 -20.90 -24.65 11.97
N SER A 539 -20.21 -24.01 12.91
CA SER A 539 -20.84 -23.19 13.94
C SER A 539 -20.66 -21.72 13.59
N GLN A 540 -21.72 -20.92 13.73
CA GLN A 540 -21.62 -19.47 13.61
C GLN A 540 -21.28 -18.89 14.99
N PRO A 541 -20.21 -18.09 15.12
CA PRO A 541 -19.89 -17.43 16.38
C PRO A 541 -20.96 -16.38 16.71
N ILE A 542 -21.20 -16.17 18.00
CA ILE A 542 -22.19 -15.23 18.50
C ILE A 542 -21.46 -14.10 19.23
N PHE A 543 -21.72 -12.87 18.85
CA PHE A 543 -21.21 -11.67 19.52
C PHE A 543 -22.38 -10.77 19.88
N GLU A 544 -22.44 -10.31 21.14
CA GLU A 544 -23.53 -9.47 21.69
C GLU A 544 -24.96 -10.01 21.44
N GLY A 545 -25.11 -11.34 21.32
CA GLY A 545 -26.40 -12.02 21.15
C GLY A 545 -26.85 -12.22 19.71
N PHE A 546 -26.03 -11.85 18.72
CA PHE A 546 -26.29 -12.05 17.29
C PHE A 546 -25.19 -12.91 16.65
N PHE A 547 -25.50 -13.57 15.53
CA PHE A 547 -24.45 -14.19 14.72
C PHE A 547 -23.51 -13.10 14.21
N LEU A 548 -22.22 -13.33 14.37
CA LEU A 548 -21.21 -12.35 14.00
C LEU A 548 -21.25 -12.13 12.47
N PHE A 549 -21.35 -10.87 12.06
CA PHE A 549 -21.42 -10.45 10.67
C PHE A 549 -22.60 -11.02 9.86
N ASP A 550 -23.72 -11.35 10.50
CA ASP A 550 -24.96 -11.71 9.79
C ASP A 550 -25.36 -10.61 8.79
N GLY A 551 -25.49 -10.96 7.51
CA GLY A 551 -25.76 -10.00 6.42
C GLY A 551 -24.54 -9.24 5.90
N ILE A 552 -23.33 -9.50 6.43
CA ILE A 552 -22.11 -8.73 6.13
C ILE A 552 -21.04 -9.66 5.54
N PRO A 553 -20.50 -9.33 4.35
CA PRO A 553 -19.37 -10.06 3.78
C PRO A 553 -18.10 -9.95 4.64
N VAL A 554 -17.44 -11.09 4.83
CA VAL A 554 -16.13 -11.20 5.46
C VAL A 554 -15.12 -11.48 4.34
N ASN A 555 -14.24 -10.54 4.04
CA ASN A 555 -13.34 -10.66 2.89
C ASN A 555 -12.15 -11.59 3.18
N HIS A 556 -11.54 -11.45 4.36
CA HIS A 556 -10.35 -12.20 4.75
C HIS A 556 -10.27 -12.35 6.27
N ILE A 557 -9.63 -13.42 6.72
CA ILE A 557 -9.40 -13.80 8.11
C ILE A 557 -7.90 -14.11 8.25
N THR A 558 -7.26 -13.58 9.30
CA THR A 558 -5.90 -14.00 9.64
C THR A 558 -5.75 -14.17 11.14
N ILE A 559 -4.90 -15.11 11.55
CA ILE A 559 -4.74 -15.52 12.95
C ILE A 559 -3.39 -15.04 13.44
N ASP A 560 -3.37 -14.24 14.50
CA ASP A 560 -2.13 -13.77 15.09
C ASP A 560 -1.54 -14.75 16.12
N GLY A 561 -0.32 -14.46 16.60
CA GLY A 561 0.39 -15.34 17.53
C GLY A 561 -0.28 -15.56 18.88
N GLY A 562 -1.30 -14.76 19.23
CA GLY A 562 -2.15 -14.95 20.42
C GLY A 562 -3.44 -15.71 20.14
N ASN A 563 -3.54 -16.37 18.99
CA ASN A 563 -4.75 -17.07 18.50
C ASN A 563 -5.98 -16.16 18.32
N ARG A 564 -5.75 -14.85 18.19
CA ARG A 564 -6.79 -13.84 17.99
C ARG A 564 -7.16 -13.74 16.52
N LYS A 565 -8.40 -13.34 16.25
CA LYS A 565 -8.96 -13.35 14.90
C LYS A 565 -9.01 -11.93 14.36
N TRP A 566 -8.18 -11.67 13.35
CA TRP A 566 -8.31 -10.49 12.51
C TRP A 566 -9.28 -10.81 11.38
N MET A 567 -10.31 -9.99 11.18
CA MET A 567 -11.32 -10.18 10.15
C MET A 567 -11.57 -8.86 9.42
N SER A 568 -11.51 -8.87 8.08
CA SER A 568 -11.88 -7.72 7.26
C SER A 568 -13.31 -7.84 6.74
N THR A 569 -13.99 -6.71 6.71
CA THR A 569 -15.36 -6.55 6.18
C THR A 569 -15.42 -5.26 5.37
N ARG A 570 -16.56 -4.97 4.73
CA ARG A 570 -16.79 -3.67 4.09
C ARG A 570 -16.79 -2.47 5.05
N ASP A 571 -16.92 -2.70 6.36
CA ASP A 571 -16.83 -1.66 7.40
C ASP A 571 -15.45 -1.63 8.09
N GLY A 572 -14.40 -2.11 7.41
CA GLY A 572 -13.04 -2.08 7.92
C GLY A 572 -12.63 -3.36 8.62
N LEU A 573 -11.63 -3.20 9.50
CA LEU A 573 -10.86 -4.28 10.10
C LEU A 573 -11.25 -4.49 11.57
N TRP A 574 -11.52 -5.74 11.94
CA TRP A 574 -11.91 -6.15 13.28
C TRP A 574 -10.85 -7.08 13.88
N LEU A 575 -10.60 -6.92 15.18
CA LEU A 575 -9.80 -7.85 15.98
C LEU A 575 -10.66 -8.38 17.12
N PHE A 576 -10.88 -9.68 17.14
CA PHE A 576 -11.52 -10.38 18.26
C PHE A 576 -10.49 -11.18 19.05
N ASP A 577 -10.76 -11.39 20.33
CA ASP A 577 -10.02 -12.37 21.12
C ASP A 577 -10.23 -13.80 20.59
N GLU A 578 -9.52 -14.76 21.18
CA GLU A 578 -9.50 -16.15 20.74
C GLU A 578 -10.90 -16.77 20.61
N ASN A 579 -11.83 -16.43 21.50
CA ASN A 579 -13.15 -17.04 21.58
C ASN A 579 -14.30 -16.15 21.06
N ILE A 580 -14.00 -15.00 20.46
CA ILE A 580 -15.00 -14.01 20.02
C ILE A 580 -15.87 -13.48 21.18
N GLU A 581 -15.34 -13.50 22.41
CA GLU A 581 -16.03 -12.94 23.58
C GLU A 581 -15.90 -11.42 23.63
N ARG A 582 -14.80 -10.88 23.07
CA ARG A 582 -14.51 -9.45 23.10
C ARG A 582 -13.98 -8.97 21.74
N ASN A 583 -14.59 -7.90 21.24
CA ASN A 583 -13.98 -7.04 20.22
C ASN A 583 -12.88 -6.18 20.86
N ILE A 584 -11.64 -6.37 20.41
CA ILE A 584 -10.45 -5.67 20.90
C ILE A 584 -10.22 -4.38 20.10
N LEU A 585 -10.34 -4.43 18.77
CA LEU A 585 -10.14 -3.28 17.88
C LEU A 585 -11.12 -3.30 16.71
N HIS A 586 -11.58 -2.11 16.32
CA HIS A 586 -12.29 -1.87 15.06
C HIS A 586 -11.67 -0.65 14.38
N LEU A 587 -11.00 -0.87 13.24
CA LEU A 587 -10.23 0.11 12.50
C LEU A 587 -10.90 0.40 11.15
N ARG A 588 -11.12 1.68 10.88
CA ARG A 588 -11.78 2.21 9.67
C ARG A 588 -11.26 3.61 9.36
N ARG A 589 -11.59 4.17 8.20
CA ARG A 589 -11.16 5.52 7.79
C ARG A 589 -11.43 6.62 8.81
N SER A 590 -12.52 6.51 9.57
CA SER A 590 -12.90 7.54 10.56
C SER A 590 -12.04 7.54 11.83
N ASN A 591 -11.24 6.50 12.09
CA ASN A 591 -10.45 6.40 13.32
C ASN A 591 -9.03 5.84 13.10
N SER A 592 -8.60 5.71 11.85
CA SER A 592 -7.29 5.17 11.49
C SER A 592 -6.81 5.75 10.15
N PRO A 593 -5.52 5.56 9.78
CA PRO A 593 -4.96 6.01 8.51
C PRO A 593 -5.45 5.25 7.25
N ILE A 594 -6.39 4.31 7.41
CA ILE A 594 -7.03 3.58 6.31
C ILE A 594 -7.82 4.55 5.45
N ILE A 595 -7.68 4.52 4.13
CA ILE A 595 -8.51 5.34 3.22
C ILE A 595 -9.66 4.57 2.56
N ASP A 596 -9.50 3.26 2.43
CA ASP A 596 -10.47 2.32 1.87
C ASP A 596 -10.77 1.25 2.93
N ASN A 597 -12.01 1.22 3.41
CA ASN A 597 -12.44 0.27 4.43
C ASN A 597 -12.52 -1.17 3.89
N ASP A 598 -12.59 -1.36 2.57
CA ASP A 598 -12.72 -2.68 1.96
C ASP A 598 -11.35 -3.37 1.86
N ILE A 599 -10.87 -3.85 3.00
CA ILE A 599 -9.60 -4.59 3.09
C ILE A 599 -9.78 -5.97 2.47
N GLN A 600 -8.98 -6.26 1.44
CA GLN A 600 -9.10 -7.46 0.60
C GLN A 600 -8.25 -8.61 1.12
N GLN A 601 -7.07 -8.35 1.68
CA GLN A 601 -6.18 -9.40 2.18
C GLN A 601 -5.36 -8.91 3.38
N MET A 602 -5.01 -9.84 4.27
CA MET A 602 -4.18 -9.57 5.44
C MET A 602 -3.24 -10.72 5.74
N VAL A 603 -2.00 -10.39 6.11
CA VAL A 603 -1.03 -11.38 6.62
C VAL A 603 -0.29 -10.81 7.82
N VAL A 604 -0.09 -11.62 8.86
CA VAL A 604 0.58 -11.18 10.09
C VAL A 604 1.95 -11.80 10.21
N ASN A 605 2.99 -10.97 10.30
CA ASN A 605 4.34 -11.45 10.54
C ASN A 605 4.44 -12.02 11.96
N PRO A 606 4.65 -13.34 12.14
CA PRO A 606 4.55 -13.98 13.43
C PRO A 606 5.68 -13.57 14.37
N LEU A 607 6.85 -13.19 13.85
CA LEU A 607 8.01 -12.90 14.68
C LEU A 607 7.91 -11.52 15.32
N ASN A 608 7.43 -10.55 14.56
CA ASN A 608 7.41 -9.16 14.98
C ASN A 608 5.99 -8.64 15.29
N GLY A 609 4.93 -9.30 14.83
CA GLY A 609 3.55 -8.89 15.09
C GLY A 609 3.07 -7.76 14.20
N GLU A 610 3.76 -7.49 13.08
CA GLU A 610 3.32 -6.52 12.08
C GLU A 610 2.27 -7.16 11.16
N LEU A 611 1.06 -6.60 11.16
CA LEU A 611 -0.05 -7.00 10.30
C LEU A 611 0.01 -6.20 9.01
N PHE A 612 0.25 -6.85 7.89
CA PHE A 612 0.22 -6.26 6.56
C PHE A 612 -1.17 -6.41 5.97
N MET A 613 -1.67 -5.38 5.31
CA MET A 613 -3.04 -5.31 4.81
C MET A 613 -3.12 -4.53 3.50
N ILE A 614 -3.90 -5.06 2.57
CA ILE A 614 -4.12 -4.45 1.26
C ILE A 614 -5.61 -4.20 1.02
N SER A 615 -5.90 -3.07 0.41
CA SER A 615 -7.19 -2.69 -0.14
C SER A 615 -7.04 -2.48 -1.66
N SER A 616 -8.10 -2.01 -2.32
CA SER A 616 -8.04 -1.68 -3.75
C SER A 616 -7.10 -0.51 -4.08
N THR A 617 -6.78 0.34 -3.09
CA THR A 617 -6.01 1.58 -3.29
C THR A 617 -4.75 1.66 -2.43
N GLN A 618 -4.72 1.01 -1.28
CA GLN A 618 -3.70 1.23 -0.26
C GLN A 618 -3.10 -0.07 0.26
N PHE A 619 -1.77 -0.06 0.45
CA PHE A 619 -1.01 -1.09 1.15
C PHE A 619 -0.41 -0.50 2.43
N LEU A 620 -0.93 -0.95 3.59
CA LEU A 620 -0.48 -0.54 4.92
C LEU A 620 0.04 -1.71 5.73
N SER A 621 0.73 -1.40 6.82
CA SER A 621 0.88 -2.30 7.95
C SER A 621 0.56 -1.62 9.29
N TYR A 622 0.15 -2.43 10.26
CA TYR A 622 -0.16 -2.03 11.63
C TYR A 622 0.60 -2.91 12.62
N ARG A 623 1.27 -2.30 13.59
CA ARG A 623 2.02 -3.04 14.61
C ARG A 623 1.11 -3.53 15.73
N THR A 624 0.86 -4.84 15.77
CA THR A 624 0.07 -5.48 16.82
C THR A 624 0.89 -5.77 18.08
N ASP A 625 0.19 -6.18 19.14
CA ASP A 625 0.75 -6.62 20.43
C ASP A 625 0.80 -8.15 20.58
N ALA A 626 0.79 -8.90 19.46
CA ALA A 626 0.89 -10.36 19.45
C ALA A 626 2.05 -10.82 18.58
N THR A 627 2.79 -11.83 19.07
CA THR A 627 3.81 -12.53 18.30
C THR A 627 3.69 -14.02 18.54
N ARG A 628 4.15 -14.85 17.60
CA ARG A 628 4.29 -16.28 17.79
C ARG A 628 5.14 -16.56 19.03
N ALA A 629 4.61 -17.41 19.88
CA ALA A 629 5.34 -17.88 21.05
C ALA A 629 6.13 -19.14 20.73
N VAL A 630 7.11 -19.43 21.57
CA VAL A 630 7.80 -20.73 21.61
C VAL A 630 7.58 -21.38 22.98
N ALA A 631 7.94 -22.66 23.11
CA ALA A 631 7.66 -23.43 24.33
C ALA A 631 8.38 -22.90 25.59
N ALA A 632 9.47 -22.15 25.42
CA ALA A 632 10.27 -21.60 26.50
C ALA A 632 10.58 -20.12 26.26
N HIS A 633 10.85 -19.38 27.33
CA HIS A 633 11.30 -18.01 27.23
C HIS A 633 12.59 -17.90 26.42
N THR A 634 12.60 -17.05 25.39
CA THR A 634 13.75 -16.89 24.50
C THR A 634 14.03 -15.40 24.30
N ASP A 635 15.24 -14.96 24.64
CA ASP A 635 15.71 -13.57 24.50
C ASP A 635 14.70 -12.52 24.98
N VAL A 636 14.14 -12.73 26.19
CA VAL A 636 13.08 -11.86 26.71
C VAL A 636 13.59 -10.43 26.86
N GLU A 637 12.93 -9.51 26.15
CA GLU A 637 13.27 -8.10 26.10
C GLU A 637 12.12 -7.26 26.64
N VAL A 638 12.44 -6.23 27.44
CA VAL A 638 11.48 -5.18 27.84
C VAL A 638 11.83 -3.90 27.09
N PHE A 639 10.88 -3.37 26.33
CA PHE A 639 11.07 -2.14 25.57
C PHE A 639 9.81 -1.26 25.62
N PRO A 640 9.96 0.08 25.68
CA PRO A 640 11.22 0.78 25.91
C PRO A 640 11.75 0.52 27.33
N ASN A 641 13.08 0.52 27.50
CA ASN A 641 13.71 0.44 28.81
C ASN A 641 14.96 1.36 28.85
N PRO A 642 14.94 2.47 29.60
CA PRO A 642 13.86 2.91 30.49
C PRO A 642 12.62 3.39 29.73
N VAL A 643 11.44 3.21 30.34
CA VAL A 643 10.18 3.83 29.91
C VAL A 643 10.18 5.29 30.37
N ARG A 644 9.88 6.23 29.47
CA ARG A 644 9.78 7.67 29.75
C ARG A 644 8.33 8.09 29.73
N LEU A 645 7.78 8.55 30.86
CA LEU A 645 6.37 8.92 30.96
C LEU A 645 6.00 10.10 30.05
N ALA A 646 6.96 10.96 29.69
CA ALA A 646 6.74 12.04 28.73
C ALA A 646 6.43 11.58 27.30
N THR A 647 6.98 10.43 26.86
CA THR A 647 6.92 10.00 25.45
C THR A 647 6.27 8.63 25.26
N ASP A 648 6.34 7.76 26.26
CA ASP A 648 5.98 6.35 26.12
C ASP A 648 4.63 6.07 26.79
N ASN A 649 3.69 5.54 26.01
CA ASN A 649 2.36 5.21 26.50
C ASN A 649 2.21 3.73 26.87
N THR A 650 3.18 2.90 26.49
CA THR A 650 3.15 1.45 26.68
C THR A 650 4.54 0.92 26.99
N VAL A 651 4.60 -0.18 27.74
CA VAL A 651 5.79 -1.03 27.87
C VAL A 651 5.44 -2.43 27.38
N THR A 652 6.33 -3.00 26.58
CA THR A 652 6.14 -4.29 25.95
C THR A 652 7.24 -5.24 26.39
N ILE A 653 6.85 -6.49 26.67
CA ILE A 653 7.73 -7.60 27.03
C ILE A 653 7.59 -8.65 25.93
N ARG A 654 8.66 -8.92 25.20
CA ARG A 654 8.71 -9.90 24.09
C ARG A 654 9.59 -11.09 24.45
N GLY A 655 9.44 -12.19 23.71
CA GLY A 655 10.20 -13.43 23.93
C GLY A 655 9.59 -14.33 25.00
N LEU A 656 8.34 -14.07 25.38
CA LEU A 656 7.64 -14.86 26.38
C LEU A 656 7.25 -16.24 25.83
N ALA A 657 7.16 -17.23 26.72
CA ALA A 657 6.59 -18.53 26.39
C ALA A 657 5.06 -18.41 26.18
N PHE A 658 4.50 -19.38 25.45
CA PHE A 658 3.10 -19.36 25.01
C PHE A 658 2.11 -19.18 26.15
N ASN A 659 1.25 -18.15 26.03
CA ASN A 659 0.14 -17.85 26.93
C ASN A 659 0.53 -17.74 28.41
N ASN A 660 1.76 -17.33 28.70
CA ASN A 660 2.16 -17.12 30.08
C ASN A 660 1.42 -15.94 30.71
N GLU A 661 1.09 -16.12 31.98
CA GLU A 661 0.63 -15.04 32.85
C GLU A 661 1.81 -14.11 33.16
N VAL A 662 1.57 -12.81 33.08
CA VAL A 662 2.56 -11.77 33.35
C VAL A 662 2.06 -10.89 34.49
N MET A 663 2.90 -10.74 35.51
CA MET A 663 2.67 -9.91 36.68
C MET A 663 3.72 -8.82 36.76
N ILE A 664 3.28 -7.58 36.96
CA ILE A 664 4.14 -6.42 37.15
C ILE A 664 3.99 -5.94 38.59
N THR A 665 5.10 -5.85 39.32
CA THR A 665 5.13 -5.38 40.70
C THR A 665 6.07 -4.19 40.88
N ASP A 666 5.88 -3.41 41.94
CA ASP A 666 6.93 -2.53 42.43
C ASP A 666 8.04 -3.33 43.15
N VAL A 667 9.13 -2.66 43.55
CA VAL A 667 10.23 -3.29 44.32
C VAL A 667 9.83 -3.76 45.72
N ALA A 668 8.68 -3.32 46.25
CA ALA A 668 8.13 -3.80 47.51
C ALA A 668 7.28 -5.07 47.33
N GLY A 669 7.04 -5.50 46.07
CA GLY A 669 6.26 -6.69 45.74
C GLY A 669 4.76 -6.42 45.60
N ASN A 670 4.32 -5.16 45.61
CA ASN A 670 2.90 -4.84 45.39
C ASN A 670 2.55 -5.07 43.93
N LEU A 671 1.50 -5.84 43.66
CA LEU A 671 1.00 -6.07 42.31
C LEU A 671 0.41 -4.77 41.73
N ILE A 672 0.97 -4.33 40.61
CA ILE A 672 0.55 -3.11 39.89
C ILE A 672 -0.37 -3.47 38.73
N HIS A 673 -0.02 -4.54 38.01
CA HIS A 673 -0.77 -5.01 36.86
C HIS A 673 -0.55 -6.52 36.63
N LYS A 674 -1.54 -7.16 36.01
CA LYS A 674 -1.54 -8.60 35.69
C LYS A 674 -2.36 -8.83 34.43
N GLY A 675 -1.86 -9.68 33.55
CA GLY A 675 -2.59 -10.17 32.38
C GLY A 675 -1.89 -11.37 31.75
N THR A 676 -2.34 -11.76 30.55
CA THR A 676 -1.80 -12.90 29.81
C THR A 676 -1.08 -12.40 28.56
N ALA A 677 0.04 -13.02 28.20
CA ALA A 677 0.74 -12.74 26.95
C ALA A 677 -0.12 -13.13 25.73
N ASN A 678 -0.16 -12.30 24.70
CA ASN A 678 -0.71 -12.64 23.39
C ASN A 678 0.37 -13.38 22.61
N GLY A 679 0.37 -14.71 22.75
CA GLY A 679 1.48 -15.53 22.29
C GLY A 679 2.76 -15.21 23.06
N GLY A 680 3.79 -14.74 22.37
CA GLY A 680 5.10 -14.43 22.94
C GLY A 680 5.28 -12.97 23.40
N THR A 681 4.21 -12.16 23.38
CA THR A 681 4.27 -10.73 23.68
C THR A 681 3.26 -10.35 24.75
N PHE A 682 3.69 -9.54 25.73
CA PHE A 682 2.80 -8.89 26.69
C PHE A 682 2.97 -7.38 26.63
N SER A 683 1.86 -6.65 26.59
CA SER A 683 1.86 -5.19 26.54
C SER A 683 1.07 -4.59 27.69
N TRP A 684 1.62 -3.54 28.29
CA TRP A 684 0.99 -2.80 29.37
C TRP A 684 0.97 -1.30 29.09
N ASN A 685 -0.23 -0.71 29.16
CA ASN A 685 -0.48 0.73 28.97
C ASN A 685 -0.04 1.62 30.16
N LEU A 686 0.76 1.10 31.08
CA LEU A 686 1.27 1.80 32.25
C LEU A 686 0.17 2.26 33.24
N LEU A 687 -1.07 1.77 33.12
CA LEU A 687 -2.16 2.07 34.06
C LEU A 687 -2.32 0.94 35.07
N ASN A 688 -2.50 1.28 36.35
CA ASN A 688 -2.90 0.32 37.36
C ASN A 688 -4.42 0.02 37.27
N TYR A 689 -4.92 -0.91 38.10
CA TYR A 689 -6.34 -1.29 38.14
C TYR A 689 -7.31 -0.15 38.47
N SER A 690 -6.82 0.95 39.03
CA SER A 690 -7.62 2.13 39.33
C SER A 690 -7.55 3.20 38.23
N GLY A 691 -6.91 2.90 37.09
CA GLY A 691 -6.75 3.82 35.97
C GLY A 691 -5.67 4.90 36.19
N PHE A 692 -4.90 4.83 37.28
CA PHE A 692 -3.81 5.77 37.51
C PHE A 692 -2.53 5.30 36.82
N ARG A 693 -1.83 6.24 36.20
CA ARG A 693 -0.54 5.97 35.55
C ARG A 693 0.51 5.58 36.58
N ALA A 694 1.36 4.62 36.20
CA ALA A 694 2.48 4.13 36.99
C ALA A 694 3.43 5.27 37.34
N LYS A 695 3.96 5.25 38.58
CA LYS A 695 4.90 6.27 39.06
C LYS A 695 6.32 5.95 38.60
N SER A 696 7.18 6.95 38.52
CA SER A 696 8.61 6.72 38.29
C SER A 696 9.21 5.80 39.36
N GLY A 697 10.04 4.86 38.95
CA GLY A 697 10.57 3.82 39.83
C GLY A 697 11.04 2.59 39.04
N VAL A 698 11.53 1.59 39.77
CA VAL A 698 11.88 0.28 39.19
C VAL A 698 10.71 -0.67 39.40
N TYR A 699 10.36 -1.40 38.35
CA TYR A 699 9.30 -2.40 38.34
C TYR A 699 9.90 -3.77 38.04
N LEU A 700 9.34 -4.79 38.66
CA LEU A 700 9.69 -6.19 38.43
C LEU A 700 8.61 -6.83 37.57
N VAL A 701 9.04 -7.65 36.62
CA VAL A 701 8.17 -8.44 35.74
C VAL A 701 8.39 -9.89 36.10
N PHE A 702 7.30 -10.61 36.35
CA PHE A 702 7.28 -12.05 36.53
C PHE A 702 6.41 -12.65 35.43
N SER A 703 6.89 -13.71 34.80
CA SER A 703 6.12 -14.50 33.86
C SER A 703 6.10 -15.95 34.31
N ILE A 704 4.94 -16.60 34.22
CA ILE A 704 4.74 -17.99 34.64
C ILE A 704 3.71 -18.65 33.73
N ASN A 705 3.96 -19.89 33.33
CA ASN A 705 2.97 -20.72 32.64
C ASN A 705 2.00 -21.39 33.64
N ASP A 706 0.90 -21.95 33.15
CA ASP A 706 -0.18 -22.49 33.99
C ASP A 706 0.27 -23.59 34.97
N ASP A 707 1.25 -24.41 34.60
CA ASP A 707 1.78 -25.50 35.43
C ASP A 707 2.99 -25.10 36.29
N GLY A 708 3.47 -23.86 36.15
CA GLY A 708 4.60 -23.29 36.88
C GLY A 708 5.97 -23.86 36.53
N THR A 709 6.09 -24.64 35.46
CA THR A 709 7.36 -25.23 35.01
C THR A 709 8.26 -24.23 34.29
N GLU A 710 7.66 -23.25 33.61
CA GLU A 710 8.36 -22.20 32.88
C GLU A 710 8.12 -20.85 33.55
N THR A 711 9.20 -20.25 34.05
CA THR A 711 9.15 -18.97 34.75
C THR A 711 10.23 -18.04 34.27
N TYR A 712 9.92 -16.74 34.23
CA TYR A 712 10.89 -15.70 33.91
C TYR A 712 10.74 -14.51 34.84
N ARG A 713 11.86 -13.81 35.06
CA ARG A 713 11.88 -12.57 35.83
C ARG A 713 12.79 -11.55 35.17
N THR A 714 12.32 -10.32 35.07
CA THR A 714 13.11 -9.18 34.61
C THR A 714 12.67 -7.91 35.32
N LYS A 715 13.28 -6.78 34.97
CA LYS A 715 12.96 -5.48 35.55
C LYS A 715 13.15 -4.38 34.52
N PHE A 716 12.41 -3.30 34.70
CA PHE A 716 12.57 -2.08 33.92
C PHE A 716 12.41 -0.86 34.80
N ALA A 717 12.90 0.28 34.32
CA ALA A 717 12.76 1.55 35.01
C ALA A 717 11.73 2.42 34.28
N ILE A 718 10.89 3.09 35.06
CA ILE A 718 10.03 4.18 34.60
C ILE A 718 10.66 5.50 35.08
N LEU A 719 10.93 6.39 34.14
CA LEU A 719 11.46 7.73 34.37
C LEU A 719 10.37 8.79 34.09
N PRO A 720 10.47 9.98 34.71
CA PRO A 720 9.58 11.10 34.43
C PRO A 720 9.54 11.47 32.95
#